data_AF-A0A8C3M9G8-F1
#
_entry.id   AF-A0A8C3M9G8-F1
#
_cell.length_a   1.000
_cell.length_b   1.000
_cell.length_c   1.000
_cell.angle_alpha   90.00
_cell.angle_beta   90.00
_cell.angle_gamma   90.00
#
_symmetry.space_group_name_H-M   'P 1'
#
loop_
_entity.id
_entity.type
_entity.pdbx_description
1 polymer ?
#
loop_
_entity_poly.entity_id
_entity_poly.type
_entity_poly.pdbx_seq_one_letter_code
_entity_poly.pdbx_strand_id
1 'polypeptide(L)'
;MHVVKRDGRQERVMFDKITSRIQKLCYGLNADFVDPAQITMKVIQGLYSGVTTVELDTLAAETAATLTTKHPDYAILAARIAVSNLHKETKKVFSDVMEDLYTYINPHNGKHSPMISKETLDIVLANKDRLNSAIIYDRDFSYNYFGFKTLERSYLLKINSKVAERPQHMLMRVAVGIHKGDIEAAIETYNLLSERWFTHASPTLFNAGTNRPQLSSCFLLCMKDDSIEGIYDTLKQCALISKSAGGIGLAVSCIRATGSYIAGTNGNSNGLVPMLRVYNNTARYVDQGGNKRPGAFAIYLEPWHLDIFEFLDLKKNTGKEEQRARDLFFALWIPDLFMKRVETNQDWSLMCPNECPGLDDVWGEEFEKLYESYERQGRVRRVVKAQQLWYAIIESQTETGTPYMLYKDSCNRKSNQQNLGTIKCSNLCTEIVEYTSKDEVAVCNLASIALNMYVTPEHTYDFKKLAEVTKVIVRNLNKIIDINYYPVPEAERSNRRHRPIGIGVQGLADAFILMRFPFESPQAQLLNQHIFETIYYGALEASCELAREQGPYDTYQGSPVSKGILQYDMWNVTPSDLWDWKALKEKIAKYGVRNSLLISPMPTASTAQILGNNESIEPYTSNIYTRRVLSGEFQVVNPHLLKDLTERGLWNEEMKNQIIAHNGSIQNIPEIPDDLKQLYKTVWEISQKTILKMAADRGAFIDQSQSLNIHIAEPNYGKLTSMHFYGWKQGLKTGMYYLRTKPAANPIQFTLNKEKAAGAGEGVQGGGGEGEEQGSHGVLPGEQGGVPDVWLLRDHPGIQHSHCPWLELLGQEHLEEREDAGAGGGWCGFPVHRDGVSIALVAGLPRDFSALCGLPWNPAGGTGDREVLVPLTGLSWALQTVPCSHQRLLLVCQREQHTWLVPFPWLGAPQGRCVQCLPGHRDSCVLLAHLQCPHPARASSSLSLSLLWPFQNAFGRSRWVEGVVLPGLFSLSWPGQPGVLQWGQERQSCCPAFYSALNSLI
;
A
#
# COMPACT_ATOMS: atom_id res chain seq x y z
N MET A 1 7.40 -9.01 -46.79
CA MET A 1 6.62 -8.97 -45.54
C MET A 1 5.42 -8.05 -45.72
N HIS A 2 4.27 -8.48 -45.22
CA HIS A 2 3.04 -7.70 -45.16
C HIS A 2 2.53 -7.63 -43.73
N VAL A 3 1.89 -6.51 -43.37
CA VAL A 3 1.18 -6.30 -42.11
C VAL A 3 -0.33 -6.30 -42.35
N VAL A 4 -1.09 -6.82 -41.39
CA VAL A 4 -2.56 -6.79 -41.42
C VAL A 4 -3.06 -5.52 -40.73
N LYS A 5 -3.73 -4.65 -41.48
CA LYS A 5 -4.37 -3.45 -40.94
C LYS A 5 -5.59 -3.78 -40.07
N ARG A 6 -6.00 -2.80 -39.28
CA ARG A 6 -7.26 -2.82 -38.50
C ARG A 6 -8.52 -3.00 -39.36
N ASP A 7 -8.47 -2.68 -40.65
CA ASP A 7 -9.53 -2.93 -41.65
C ASP A 7 -9.38 -4.29 -42.37
N GLY A 8 -8.55 -5.19 -41.85
CA GLY A 8 -8.25 -6.51 -42.41
C GLY A 8 -7.36 -6.51 -43.66
N ARG A 9 -7.08 -5.34 -44.25
CA ARG A 9 -6.29 -5.26 -45.49
C ARG A 9 -4.81 -5.53 -45.23
N GLN A 10 -4.19 -6.33 -46.10
CA GLN A 10 -2.73 -6.48 -46.10
C GLN A 10 -2.06 -5.24 -46.72
N GLU A 11 -0.99 -4.75 -46.09
CA GLU A 11 -0.14 -3.69 -46.61
C GLU A 11 1.33 -4.10 -46.56
N ARG A 12 2.13 -3.72 -47.55
CA ARG A 12 3.57 -4.00 -47.58
C ARG A 12 4.27 -3.25 -46.44
N VAL A 13 5.16 -3.92 -45.70
CA VAL A 13 6.03 -3.25 -44.73
C VAL A 13 6.95 -2.29 -45.47
N MET A 14 6.95 -1.01 -45.06
CA MET A 14 7.76 0.06 -45.65
C MET A 14 8.40 0.86 -44.51
N PHE A 15 9.73 1.00 -44.57
CA PHE A 15 10.54 1.67 -43.54
C PHE A 15 10.02 3.08 -43.26
N ASP A 16 9.99 3.90 -44.31
CA ASP A 16 9.66 5.34 -44.24
C ASP A 16 8.25 5.58 -43.68
N LYS A 17 7.31 4.65 -43.91
CA LYS A 17 5.94 4.76 -43.39
C LYS A 17 5.86 4.49 -41.89
N ILE A 18 6.70 3.60 -41.36
CA ILE A 18 6.81 3.36 -39.91
C ILE A 18 7.56 4.53 -39.26
N THR A 19 8.70 4.92 -39.83
CA THR A 19 9.50 6.05 -39.32
C THR A 19 8.71 7.35 -39.32
N SER A 20 8.02 7.70 -40.42
CA SER A 20 7.15 8.88 -40.51
C SER A 20 6.01 8.87 -39.48
N ARG A 21 5.50 7.70 -39.09
CA ARG A 21 4.51 7.60 -38.02
C ARG A 21 5.12 7.89 -36.65
N ILE A 22 6.31 7.35 -36.35
CA ILE A 22 6.99 7.55 -35.08
C ILE A 22 7.44 9.02 -34.97
N GLN A 23 8.00 9.61 -36.03
CA GLN A 23 8.40 11.01 -36.12
C GLN A 23 7.28 11.98 -35.72
N LYS A 24 6.03 11.71 -36.11
CA LYS A 24 4.85 12.53 -35.76
C LYS A 24 4.50 12.51 -34.27
N LEU A 25 5.07 11.58 -33.50
CA LEU A 25 4.94 11.48 -32.05
C LEU A 25 6.14 12.07 -31.29
N CYS A 26 7.18 12.56 -32.01
CA CYS A 26 8.40 13.14 -31.44
C CYS A 26 8.34 14.65 -31.19
N TYR A 27 7.15 15.27 -31.23
CA TYR A 27 7.00 16.72 -31.01
C TYR A 27 7.52 17.14 -29.63
N GLY A 28 8.39 18.14 -29.57
CA GLY A 28 8.98 18.62 -28.32
C GLY A 28 9.83 17.59 -27.56
N LEU A 29 10.32 16.54 -28.23
CA LEU A 29 11.37 15.66 -27.70
C LEU A 29 12.74 16.09 -28.27
N ASN A 30 13.83 15.81 -27.57
CA ASN A 30 15.17 16.18 -28.03
C ASN A 30 15.59 15.33 -29.24
N ALA A 31 15.70 15.98 -30.41
CA ALA A 31 16.05 15.37 -31.68
C ALA A 31 17.51 14.88 -31.76
N ASP A 32 18.41 15.40 -30.91
CA ASP A 32 19.83 15.01 -30.90
C ASP A 32 20.02 13.59 -30.34
N PHE A 33 19.08 13.12 -29.51
CA PHE A 33 19.13 11.80 -28.86
C PHE A 33 18.00 10.85 -29.30
N VAL A 34 16.84 11.37 -29.70
CA VAL A 34 15.66 10.58 -30.07
C VAL A 34 15.58 10.38 -31.58
N ASP A 35 16.07 9.23 -32.05
CA ASP A 35 16.01 8.80 -33.45
C ASP A 35 14.86 7.79 -33.71
N PRO A 36 13.83 8.16 -34.49
CA PRO A 36 12.77 7.25 -34.94
C PRO A 36 13.21 6.15 -35.92
N ALA A 37 14.31 6.37 -36.66
CA ALA A 37 14.85 5.39 -37.60
C ALA A 37 15.43 4.18 -36.85
N GLN A 38 16.20 4.40 -35.78
CA GLN A 38 16.71 3.36 -34.88
C GLN A 38 15.60 2.48 -34.27
N ILE A 39 14.46 3.06 -33.89
CA ILE A 39 13.28 2.28 -33.46
C ILE A 39 12.77 1.44 -34.64
N THR A 40 12.59 2.06 -35.81
CA THR A 40 12.06 1.37 -37.00
C THR A 40 12.95 0.19 -37.44
N MET A 41 14.28 0.35 -37.40
CA MET A 41 15.24 -0.71 -37.71
C MET A 41 15.08 -1.91 -36.76
N LYS A 42 15.07 -1.67 -35.44
CA LYS A 42 14.88 -2.72 -34.42
C LYS A 42 13.51 -3.40 -34.54
N VAL A 43 12.44 -2.64 -34.78
CA VAL A 43 11.10 -3.18 -34.97
C VAL A 43 11.07 -4.12 -36.17
N ILE A 44 11.61 -3.71 -37.32
CA ILE A 44 11.60 -4.53 -38.55
C ILE A 44 12.39 -5.84 -38.39
N GLN A 45 13.46 -5.86 -37.59
CA GLN A 45 14.19 -7.09 -37.25
C GLN A 45 13.32 -8.11 -36.48
N GLY A 46 12.29 -7.66 -35.75
CA GLY A 46 11.35 -8.52 -35.01
C GLY A 46 10.02 -8.81 -35.72
N LEU A 47 9.76 -8.27 -36.91
CA LEU A 47 8.47 -8.47 -37.61
C LEU A 47 8.47 -9.73 -38.48
N TYR A 48 7.46 -10.58 -38.31
CA TYR A 48 7.09 -11.63 -39.25
C TYR A 48 6.01 -11.15 -40.25
N SER A 49 5.83 -11.86 -41.36
CA SER A 49 4.75 -11.52 -42.31
C SER A 49 3.41 -12.04 -41.82
N GLY A 50 2.38 -11.19 -41.81
CA GLY A 50 1.05 -11.49 -41.25
C GLY A 50 0.76 -10.84 -39.89
N VAL A 51 1.78 -10.27 -39.23
CA VAL A 51 1.63 -9.50 -37.98
C VAL A 51 0.68 -8.30 -38.17
N THR A 52 -0.13 -8.01 -37.17
CA THR A 52 -1.11 -6.92 -37.22
C THR A 52 -0.47 -5.55 -36.97
N THR A 53 -1.14 -4.50 -37.45
CA THR A 53 -0.78 -3.10 -37.12
C THR A 53 -1.05 -2.69 -35.67
N VAL A 54 -1.55 -3.59 -34.82
CA VAL A 54 -1.69 -3.39 -33.36
C VAL A 54 -0.49 -4.00 -32.64
N GLU A 55 -0.08 -5.23 -33.01
CA GLU A 55 1.14 -5.87 -32.51
C GLU A 55 2.40 -5.07 -32.90
N LEU A 56 2.46 -4.56 -34.14
CA LEU A 56 3.53 -3.66 -34.60
C LEU A 56 3.63 -2.38 -33.75
N ASP A 57 2.48 -1.81 -33.36
CA ASP A 57 2.44 -0.62 -32.51
C ASP A 57 2.91 -0.93 -31.08
N THR A 58 2.54 -2.09 -30.54
CA THR A 58 3.03 -2.58 -29.24
C THR A 58 4.54 -2.83 -29.26
N LEU A 59 5.05 -3.55 -30.27
CA LEU A 59 6.49 -3.81 -30.44
C LEU A 59 7.29 -2.52 -30.60
N ALA A 60 6.76 -1.52 -31.29
CA ALA A 60 7.39 -0.21 -31.41
C ALA A 60 7.42 0.56 -30.08
N ALA A 61 6.35 0.51 -29.28
CA ALA A 61 6.32 1.11 -27.94
C ALA A 61 7.31 0.41 -26.98
N GLU A 62 7.38 -0.91 -27.01
CA GLU A 62 8.31 -1.71 -26.19
C GLU A 62 9.76 -1.48 -26.60
N THR A 63 10.04 -1.46 -27.91
CA THR A 63 11.36 -1.12 -28.46
C THR A 63 11.80 0.27 -28.00
N ALA A 64 10.93 1.27 -28.10
CA ALA A 64 11.20 2.62 -27.58
C ALA A 64 11.43 2.61 -26.06
N ALA A 65 10.66 1.85 -25.29
CA ALA A 65 10.84 1.76 -23.84
C ALA A 65 12.20 1.18 -23.43
N THR A 66 12.80 0.26 -24.21
CA THR A 66 14.19 -0.20 -23.96
C THR A 66 15.24 0.91 -24.15
N LEU A 67 14.97 1.87 -25.03
CA LEU A 67 15.86 3.00 -25.33
C LEU A 67 15.77 4.12 -24.28
N THR A 68 14.89 4.01 -23.27
CA THR A 68 14.88 4.91 -22.08
C THR A 68 16.25 4.99 -21.40
N THR A 69 17.06 3.93 -21.48
CA THR A 69 18.44 3.93 -20.95
C THR A 69 19.44 4.79 -21.74
N LYS A 70 19.03 5.38 -22.87
CA LYS A 70 19.81 6.38 -23.61
C LYS A 70 19.38 7.81 -23.31
N HIS A 71 18.08 8.08 -23.25
CA HIS A 71 17.50 9.40 -23.05
C HIS A 71 16.07 9.26 -22.50
N PRO A 72 15.60 10.09 -21.54
CA PRO A 72 14.32 9.87 -20.86
C PRO A 72 13.13 10.04 -21.81
N ASP A 73 13.26 10.88 -22.84
CA ASP A 73 12.23 11.11 -23.86
C ASP A 73 11.81 9.84 -24.61
N TYR A 74 12.66 8.80 -24.68
CA TYR A 74 12.25 7.51 -25.25
C TYR A 74 11.11 6.84 -24.44
N ALA A 75 11.01 7.09 -23.13
CA ALA A 75 9.87 6.64 -22.32
C ALA A 75 8.60 7.43 -22.60
N ILE A 76 8.73 8.71 -22.98
CA ILE A 76 7.62 9.56 -23.44
C ILE A 76 7.17 9.11 -24.84
N LEU A 77 8.10 8.88 -25.77
CA LEU A 77 7.81 8.37 -27.10
C LEU A 77 7.15 6.99 -27.06
N ALA A 78 7.65 6.07 -26.21
CA ALA A 78 7.04 4.77 -25.96
C ALA A 78 5.58 4.91 -25.48
N ALA A 79 5.32 5.82 -24.54
CA ALA A 79 3.97 6.12 -24.09
C ALA A 79 3.10 6.68 -25.23
N ARG A 80 3.60 7.65 -26.00
CA ARG A 80 2.88 8.25 -27.13
C ARG A 80 2.54 7.24 -28.22
N ILE A 81 3.41 6.26 -28.50
CA ILE A 81 3.10 5.15 -29.42
C ILE A 81 1.96 4.27 -28.84
N ALA A 82 2.03 3.90 -27.56
CA ALA A 82 1.00 3.09 -26.90
C ALA A 82 -0.36 3.81 -26.80
N VAL A 83 -0.37 5.10 -26.46
CA VAL A 83 -1.57 5.95 -26.45
C VAL A 83 -2.14 6.14 -27.86
N SER A 84 -1.28 6.36 -28.87
CA SER A 84 -1.68 6.42 -30.29
C SER A 84 -2.26 5.09 -30.81
N ASN A 85 -1.87 3.95 -30.21
CA ASN A 85 -2.49 2.65 -30.44
C ASN A 85 -3.89 2.61 -29.80
N LEU A 86 -3.99 2.89 -28.49
CA LEU A 86 -5.25 2.90 -27.75
C LEU A 86 -6.30 3.84 -28.38
N HIS A 87 -5.89 5.03 -28.83
CA HIS A 87 -6.74 6.02 -29.50
C HIS A 87 -7.34 5.54 -30.84
N LYS A 88 -6.82 4.45 -31.43
CA LYS A 88 -7.37 3.81 -32.63
C LYS A 88 -8.22 2.58 -32.31
N GLU A 89 -8.07 2.03 -31.11
CA GLU A 89 -8.81 0.86 -30.63
C GLU A 89 -10.07 1.22 -29.81
N THR A 90 -10.20 2.49 -29.42
CA THR A 90 -11.29 3.05 -28.58
C THR A 90 -12.09 4.13 -29.32
N LYS A 91 -13.40 4.23 -29.02
CA LYS A 91 -14.22 5.38 -29.45
C LYS A 91 -13.60 6.71 -28.96
N LYS A 92 -13.90 7.81 -29.64
CA LYS A 92 -13.44 9.15 -29.25
C LYS A 92 -14.38 9.83 -28.24
N VAL A 93 -15.68 9.79 -28.50
CA VAL A 93 -16.69 10.49 -27.69
C VAL A 93 -16.90 9.78 -26.35
N PHE A 94 -17.08 10.54 -25.26
CA PHE A 94 -17.17 10.00 -23.90
C PHE A 94 -18.56 9.44 -23.57
N SER A 95 -19.64 10.12 -23.96
CA SER A 95 -21.02 9.61 -23.85
C SER A 95 -21.14 8.20 -24.44
N ASP A 96 -20.62 8.01 -25.65
CA ASP A 96 -20.74 6.77 -26.41
C ASP A 96 -20.00 5.58 -25.76
N VAL A 97 -18.97 5.85 -24.96
CA VAL A 97 -18.24 4.85 -24.16
C VAL A 97 -18.99 4.54 -22.87
N MET A 98 -19.59 5.56 -22.24
CA MET A 98 -20.46 5.35 -21.08
C MET A 98 -21.71 4.54 -21.46
N GLU A 99 -22.30 4.78 -22.63
CA GLU A 99 -23.39 3.97 -23.19
C GLU A 99 -22.97 2.51 -23.44
N ASP A 100 -21.80 2.25 -24.04
CA ASP A 100 -21.28 0.88 -24.21
C ASP A 100 -21.07 0.16 -22.87
N LEU A 101 -20.49 0.86 -21.88
CA LEU A 101 -20.21 0.31 -20.54
C LEU A 101 -21.48 0.04 -19.73
N TYR A 102 -22.53 0.83 -19.94
CA TYR A 102 -23.84 0.59 -19.33
C TYR A 102 -24.60 -0.53 -20.05
N THR A 103 -24.64 -0.53 -21.38
CA THR A 103 -25.40 -1.52 -22.17
C THR A 103 -24.76 -2.91 -22.22
N TYR A 104 -23.55 -3.08 -21.67
CA TYR A 104 -22.82 -4.35 -21.63
C TYR A 104 -23.67 -5.55 -21.17
N ILE A 105 -23.72 -6.58 -22.02
CA ILE A 105 -24.27 -7.89 -21.74
C ILE A 105 -23.10 -8.87 -21.62
N ASN A 106 -23.07 -9.65 -20.53
CA ASN A 106 -22.01 -10.64 -20.32
C ASN A 106 -22.16 -11.81 -21.33
N PRO A 107 -21.16 -12.07 -22.19
CA PRO A 107 -21.28 -13.01 -23.30
C PRO A 107 -21.44 -14.47 -22.86
N HIS A 108 -21.06 -14.82 -21.62
CA HIS A 108 -21.13 -16.20 -21.12
C HIS A 108 -22.49 -16.56 -20.50
N ASN A 109 -23.34 -15.58 -20.19
CA ASN A 109 -24.63 -15.84 -19.52
C ASN A 109 -25.82 -15.01 -20.05
N GLY A 110 -25.60 -14.13 -21.03
CA GLY A 110 -26.64 -13.33 -21.67
C GLY A 110 -27.28 -12.26 -20.78
N LYS A 111 -26.75 -12.00 -19.57
CA LYS A 111 -27.31 -11.03 -18.64
C LYS A 111 -26.71 -9.65 -18.82
N HIS A 112 -27.58 -8.65 -18.94
CA HIS A 112 -27.22 -7.24 -18.80
C HIS A 112 -26.47 -7.03 -17.47
N SER A 113 -25.27 -6.47 -17.55
CA SER A 113 -24.29 -6.44 -16.46
C SER A 113 -23.59 -5.07 -16.42
N PRO A 114 -24.33 -3.96 -16.20
CA PRO A 114 -23.84 -2.59 -16.40
C PRO A 114 -22.59 -2.29 -15.55
N MET A 115 -21.52 -1.83 -16.19
CA MET A 115 -20.26 -1.50 -15.51
C MET A 115 -20.34 -0.15 -14.80
N ILE A 116 -21.06 0.82 -15.38
CA ILE A 116 -21.37 2.11 -14.76
C ILE A 116 -22.79 2.12 -14.15
N SER A 117 -23.05 3.01 -13.19
CA SER A 117 -24.39 3.17 -12.62
C SER A 117 -25.33 3.91 -13.59
N LYS A 118 -26.63 3.57 -13.54
CA LYS A 118 -27.65 4.27 -14.34
C LYS A 118 -27.68 5.77 -14.02
N GLU A 119 -27.58 6.13 -12.74
CA GLU A 119 -27.50 7.53 -12.29
C GLU A 119 -26.35 8.29 -12.97
N THR A 120 -25.16 7.68 -13.09
CA THR A 120 -24.03 8.29 -13.77
C THR A 120 -24.29 8.44 -15.26
N LEU A 121 -24.87 7.43 -15.93
CA LEU A 121 -25.21 7.52 -17.34
C LEU A 121 -26.26 8.61 -17.60
N ASP A 122 -27.36 8.63 -16.84
CA ASP A 122 -28.45 9.59 -17.01
C ASP A 122 -27.93 11.04 -16.89
N ILE A 123 -27.02 11.30 -15.93
CA ILE A 123 -26.34 12.59 -15.76
C ILE A 123 -25.40 12.90 -16.93
N VAL A 124 -24.61 11.93 -17.40
CA VAL A 124 -23.71 12.09 -18.55
C VAL A 124 -24.49 12.41 -19.82
N LEU A 125 -25.60 11.73 -20.09
CA LEU A 125 -26.42 11.95 -21.28
C LEU A 125 -27.15 13.29 -21.24
N ALA A 126 -27.66 13.70 -20.08
CA ALA A 126 -28.28 15.01 -19.89
C ALA A 126 -27.30 16.19 -20.13
N ASN A 127 -26.00 15.98 -19.92
CA ASN A 127 -24.95 16.99 -20.02
C ASN A 127 -23.93 16.70 -21.14
N LYS A 128 -24.27 15.81 -22.08
CA LYS A 128 -23.33 15.15 -23.00
C LYS A 128 -22.45 16.13 -23.75
N ASP A 129 -23.01 17.22 -24.30
CA ASP A 129 -22.29 18.10 -25.22
C ASP A 129 -21.23 18.92 -24.48
N ARG A 130 -21.50 19.27 -23.22
CA ARG A 130 -20.55 19.94 -22.33
C ARG A 130 -19.46 18.99 -21.81
N LEU A 131 -19.84 17.80 -21.37
CA LEU A 131 -18.87 16.81 -20.86
C LEU A 131 -17.95 16.26 -21.98
N ASN A 132 -18.50 16.05 -23.18
CA ASN A 132 -17.71 15.62 -24.35
C ASN A 132 -16.74 16.69 -24.85
N SER A 133 -17.10 17.98 -24.77
CA SER A 133 -16.26 19.10 -25.22
C SER A 133 -15.22 19.55 -24.19
N ALA A 134 -15.46 19.31 -22.90
CA ALA A 134 -14.49 19.59 -21.84
C ALA A 134 -13.26 18.67 -21.86
N ILE A 135 -13.32 17.51 -22.53
CA ILE A 135 -12.25 16.50 -22.51
C ILE A 135 -11.13 16.82 -23.52
N ILE A 136 -9.91 16.97 -23.00
CA ILE A 136 -8.70 17.22 -23.79
C ILE A 136 -7.89 15.92 -23.95
N TYR A 137 -8.12 15.21 -25.07
CA TYR A 137 -7.47 13.92 -25.34
C TYR A 137 -5.95 13.98 -25.46
N ASP A 138 -5.37 15.14 -25.74
CA ASP A 138 -3.91 15.29 -25.80
C ASP A 138 -3.25 15.15 -24.43
N ARG A 139 -4.00 15.33 -23.32
CA ARG A 139 -3.54 15.00 -21.96
C ARG A 139 -3.28 13.50 -21.77
N ASP A 140 -3.78 12.60 -22.63
CA ASP A 140 -3.36 11.19 -22.60
C ASP A 140 -1.87 11.00 -22.95
N PHE A 141 -1.25 11.94 -23.67
CA PHE A 141 0.17 11.89 -24.03
C PHE A 141 1.13 12.38 -22.92
N SER A 142 0.61 12.78 -21.74
CA SER A 142 1.44 13.23 -20.61
C SER A 142 2.00 12.09 -19.76
N TYR A 143 1.39 10.90 -19.81
CA TYR A 143 1.82 9.72 -19.05
C TYR A 143 3.14 9.16 -19.60
N ASN A 144 4.00 8.62 -18.74
CA ASN A 144 5.12 7.77 -19.15
C ASN A 144 4.63 6.34 -19.47
N TYR A 145 5.44 5.56 -20.17
CA TYR A 145 5.08 4.20 -20.63
C TYR A 145 4.62 3.28 -19.49
N PHE A 146 5.32 3.27 -18.35
CA PHE A 146 4.99 2.39 -17.22
C PHE A 146 3.73 2.85 -16.47
N GLY A 147 3.49 4.15 -16.37
CA GLY A 147 2.26 4.70 -15.79
C GLY A 147 1.04 4.37 -16.65
N PHE A 148 1.17 4.56 -17.97
CA PHE A 148 0.15 4.16 -18.95
C PHE A 148 -0.12 2.65 -18.90
N LYS A 149 0.91 1.81 -18.83
CA LYS A 149 0.73 0.34 -18.72
C LYS A 149 0.09 -0.09 -17.39
N THR A 150 0.31 0.63 -16.29
CA THR A 150 -0.45 0.39 -15.05
C THR A 150 -1.93 0.76 -15.21
N LEU A 151 -2.26 1.88 -15.87
CA LEU A 151 -3.65 2.24 -16.21
C LEU A 151 -4.31 1.19 -17.11
N GLU A 152 -3.67 0.85 -18.24
CA GLU A 152 -4.13 -0.12 -19.24
C GLU A 152 -4.35 -1.51 -18.63
N ARG A 153 -3.52 -1.93 -17.66
CA ARG A 153 -3.68 -3.21 -16.97
C ARG A 153 -4.92 -3.24 -16.09
N SER A 154 -5.12 -2.22 -15.24
CA SER A 154 -5.97 -2.34 -14.04
C SER A 154 -7.06 -1.27 -13.88
N TYR A 155 -6.95 -0.08 -14.48
CA TYR A 155 -7.80 1.09 -14.16
C TYR A 155 -8.80 1.44 -15.26
N LEU A 156 -8.46 1.21 -16.52
CA LEU A 156 -9.35 1.46 -17.66
C LEU A 156 -10.32 0.30 -17.84
N LEU A 157 -11.63 0.58 -17.86
CA LEU A 157 -12.66 -0.45 -18.01
C LEU A 157 -12.58 -1.17 -19.37
N LYS A 158 -12.93 -2.47 -19.36
CA LYS A 158 -12.71 -3.41 -20.46
C LYS A 158 -13.99 -4.16 -20.83
N ILE A 159 -14.41 -4.03 -22.09
CA ILE A 159 -15.51 -4.79 -22.68
C ILE A 159 -14.91 -6.00 -23.39
N ASN A 160 -15.33 -7.22 -23.03
CA ASN A 160 -14.79 -8.47 -23.59
C ASN A 160 -13.26 -8.52 -23.58
N SER A 161 -12.66 -8.13 -22.44
CA SER A 161 -11.20 -7.97 -22.22
C SER A 161 -10.47 -6.90 -23.04
N LYS A 162 -11.11 -6.28 -24.04
CA LYS A 162 -10.57 -5.12 -24.77
C LYS A 162 -10.83 -3.82 -23.98
N VAL A 163 -9.84 -2.93 -23.89
CA VAL A 163 -10.01 -1.61 -23.26
C VAL A 163 -11.04 -0.77 -24.02
N ALA A 164 -12.02 -0.23 -23.30
CA ALA A 164 -13.04 0.68 -23.84
C ALA A 164 -12.73 2.15 -23.48
N GLU A 165 -12.28 2.40 -22.25
CA GLU A 165 -11.96 3.74 -21.77
C GLU A 165 -10.56 4.23 -22.20
N ARG A 166 -10.46 5.50 -22.59
CA ARG A 166 -9.20 6.26 -22.55
C ARG A 166 -8.94 6.76 -21.12
N PRO A 167 -7.71 7.11 -20.74
CA PRO A 167 -7.45 7.72 -19.44
C PRO A 167 -8.33 8.95 -19.17
N GLN A 168 -8.55 9.83 -20.15
CA GLN A 168 -9.50 10.94 -20.00
C GLN A 168 -10.96 10.50 -19.70
N HIS A 169 -11.42 9.38 -20.27
CA HIS A 169 -12.76 8.86 -20.02
C HIS A 169 -12.90 8.37 -18.57
N MET A 170 -11.89 7.65 -18.07
CA MET A 170 -11.83 7.23 -16.67
C MET A 170 -11.82 8.44 -15.73
N LEU A 171 -11.01 9.47 -16.01
CA LEU A 171 -10.96 10.68 -15.18
C LEU A 171 -12.27 11.47 -15.19
N MET A 172 -12.95 11.60 -16.34
CA MET A 172 -14.26 12.25 -16.39
C MET A 172 -15.34 11.41 -15.70
N ARG A 173 -15.33 10.07 -15.84
CA ARG A 173 -16.20 9.17 -15.06
C ARG A 173 -15.97 9.33 -13.56
N VAL A 174 -14.72 9.45 -13.11
CA VAL A 174 -14.39 9.69 -11.70
C VAL A 174 -14.97 11.02 -11.22
N ALA A 175 -14.78 12.10 -11.99
CA ALA A 175 -15.28 13.41 -11.63
C ALA A 175 -16.82 13.46 -11.59
N VAL A 176 -17.52 12.97 -12.62
CA VAL A 176 -19.00 12.88 -12.60
C VAL A 176 -19.49 11.93 -11.50
N GLY A 177 -18.74 10.85 -11.20
CA GLY A 177 -19.06 9.94 -10.10
C GLY A 177 -18.96 10.55 -8.69
N ILE A 178 -18.13 11.58 -8.50
CA ILE A 178 -17.97 12.31 -7.23
C ILE A 178 -18.90 13.53 -7.15
N HIS A 179 -19.10 14.23 -8.27
CA HIS A 179 -19.82 15.52 -8.28
C HIS A 179 -21.29 15.40 -8.74
N LYS A 180 -21.65 14.30 -9.42
CA LYS A 180 -22.99 14.03 -9.94
C LYS A 180 -23.51 15.19 -10.80
N GLY A 181 -24.63 15.82 -10.43
CA GLY A 181 -25.22 16.94 -11.18
C GLY A 181 -24.46 18.27 -11.07
N ASP A 182 -23.43 18.36 -10.22
CA ASP A 182 -22.55 19.53 -10.10
C ASP A 182 -21.47 19.50 -11.19
N ILE A 183 -21.88 19.85 -12.42
CA ILE A 183 -21.04 19.75 -13.63
C ILE A 183 -19.87 20.75 -13.61
N GLU A 184 -20.00 21.89 -12.93
CA GLU A 184 -18.90 22.86 -12.80
C GLU A 184 -17.74 22.24 -12.02
N ALA A 185 -18.01 21.74 -10.81
CA ALA A 185 -16.98 21.13 -10.00
C ALA A 185 -16.53 19.75 -10.54
N ALA A 186 -17.37 19.06 -11.35
CA ALA A 186 -16.92 17.91 -12.12
C ALA A 186 -15.85 18.30 -13.17
N ILE A 187 -16.03 19.43 -13.86
CA ILE A 187 -15.06 19.92 -14.86
C ILE A 187 -13.80 20.48 -14.18
N GLU A 188 -13.92 21.15 -13.03
CA GLU A 188 -12.78 21.55 -12.19
C GLU A 188 -11.93 20.33 -11.79
N THR A 189 -12.54 19.33 -11.16
CA THR A 189 -11.89 18.08 -10.75
C THR A 189 -11.30 17.33 -11.94
N TYR A 190 -12.01 17.23 -13.07
CA TYR A 190 -11.48 16.61 -14.29
C TYR A 190 -10.20 17.32 -14.78
N ASN A 191 -10.18 18.66 -14.82
CA ASN A 191 -8.99 19.40 -15.23
C ASN A 191 -7.82 19.16 -14.27
N LEU A 192 -8.05 19.29 -12.96
CA LEU A 192 -7.00 19.10 -11.96
C LEU A 192 -6.41 17.67 -11.96
N LEU A 193 -7.26 16.66 -12.15
CA LEU A 193 -6.83 15.25 -12.28
C LEU A 193 -6.08 15.00 -13.60
N SER A 194 -6.56 15.53 -14.73
CA SER A 194 -5.98 15.26 -16.05
C SER A 194 -4.69 16.05 -16.33
N GLU A 195 -4.50 17.19 -15.66
CA GLU A 195 -3.20 17.89 -15.62
C GLU A 195 -2.24 17.31 -14.57
N ARG A 196 -2.74 16.42 -13.69
CA ARG A 196 -2.01 15.66 -12.67
C ARG A 196 -1.61 16.42 -11.41
N TRP A 197 -2.25 17.54 -11.09
CA TRP A 197 -2.03 18.31 -9.85
C TRP A 197 -2.24 17.48 -8.58
N PHE A 198 -3.16 16.52 -8.64
CA PHE A 198 -3.39 15.49 -7.62
C PHE A 198 -3.98 14.23 -8.27
N THR A 199 -4.16 13.16 -7.49
CA THR A 199 -5.02 12.03 -7.85
C THR A 199 -5.74 11.43 -6.65
N HIS A 200 -6.96 10.96 -6.85
CA HIS A 200 -7.68 10.14 -5.88
C HIS A 200 -7.04 8.75 -5.73
N ALA A 201 -7.29 8.07 -4.61
CA ALA A 201 -6.81 6.72 -4.37
C ALA A 201 -7.47 5.66 -5.28
N SER A 202 -6.79 4.53 -5.46
CA SER A 202 -7.15 3.53 -6.47
C SER A 202 -8.61 3.03 -6.42
N PRO A 203 -9.24 2.76 -5.26
CA PRO A 203 -10.65 2.33 -5.21
C PRO A 203 -11.61 3.40 -5.74
N THR A 204 -11.33 4.69 -5.50
CA THR A 204 -12.09 5.79 -6.12
C THR A 204 -11.91 5.79 -7.64
N LEU A 205 -10.68 5.60 -8.16
CA LEU A 205 -10.44 5.52 -9.61
C LEU A 205 -11.13 4.31 -10.28
N PHE A 206 -11.14 3.16 -9.60
CA PHE A 206 -11.83 1.95 -10.07
C PHE A 206 -13.35 2.12 -10.06
N ASN A 207 -13.92 2.64 -8.97
CA ASN A 207 -15.35 2.48 -8.66
C ASN A 207 -16.18 3.78 -8.70
N ALA A 208 -15.59 4.96 -8.85
CA ALA A 208 -16.39 6.17 -9.07
C ALA A 208 -17.19 6.03 -10.38
N GLY A 209 -18.49 6.35 -10.30
CA GLY A 209 -19.45 6.17 -11.38
C GLY A 209 -19.94 4.73 -11.60
N THR A 210 -19.51 3.73 -10.81
CA THR A 210 -19.94 2.32 -10.97
C THR A 210 -21.12 1.95 -10.05
N ASN A 211 -21.69 0.76 -10.25
CA ASN A 211 -22.77 0.25 -9.39
C ASN A 211 -22.24 -0.17 -8.01
N ARG A 212 -22.85 0.39 -6.94
CA ARG A 212 -22.41 0.26 -5.53
C ARG A 212 -20.94 0.72 -5.34
N PRO A 213 -20.66 2.01 -5.54
CA PRO A 213 -19.30 2.53 -5.64
C PRO A 213 -18.58 2.48 -4.29
N GLN A 214 -17.66 1.54 -4.12
CA GLN A 214 -16.78 1.48 -2.95
C GLN A 214 -15.53 2.32 -3.24
N LEU A 215 -15.39 3.47 -2.57
CA LEU A 215 -14.44 4.53 -2.92
C LEU A 215 -13.30 4.67 -1.89
N SER A 216 -13.58 4.31 -0.65
CA SER A 216 -12.68 4.38 0.51
C SER A 216 -11.59 3.29 0.44
N SER A 217 -10.39 3.51 1.00
CA SER A 217 -9.23 2.63 0.75
C SER A 217 -8.88 1.64 1.85
N CYS A 218 -9.16 1.98 3.11
CA CYS A 218 -8.85 1.15 4.27
C CYS A 218 -9.94 1.28 5.34
N PHE A 219 -9.99 0.30 6.23
CA PHE A 219 -10.89 0.24 7.37
C PHE A 219 -10.12 -0.07 8.65
N LEU A 220 -10.57 0.45 9.78
CA LEU A 220 -10.02 0.16 11.10
C LEU A 220 -11.10 -0.49 11.97
N LEU A 221 -10.75 -1.55 12.67
CA LEU A 221 -11.62 -2.28 13.58
C LEU A 221 -10.93 -2.47 14.93
N CYS A 222 -11.70 -2.44 16.01
CA CYS A 222 -11.36 -3.19 17.22
C CYS A 222 -12.16 -4.50 17.22
N MET A 223 -11.60 -5.55 17.83
CA MET A 223 -12.33 -6.78 18.11
C MET A 223 -13.59 -6.47 18.95
N LYS A 224 -14.77 -6.90 18.51
CA LYS A 224 -16.05 -6.55 19.17
C LYS A 224 -16.13 -7.02 20.61
N ASP A 225 -15.59 -8.17 20.96
CA ASP A 225 -15.67 -8.73 22.32
C ASP A 225 -14.68 -9.90 22.53
N ASP A 226 -14.31 -10.17 23.78
CA ASP A 226 -13.52 -11.35 24.18
C ASP A 226 -14.38 -12.61 24.34
N SER A 227 -15.10 -12.93 23.27
CA SER A 227 -16.02 -14.06 23.16
C SER A 227 -16.05 -14.61 21.73
N ILE A 228 -16.43 -15.88 21.56
CA ILE A 228 -16.50 -16.51 20.23
C ILE A 228 -17.45 -15.76 19.29
N GLU A 229 -18.55 -15.22 19.82
CA GLU A 229 -19.49 -14.39 19.05
C GLU A 229 -18.82 -13.11 18.53
N GLY A 230 -18.19 -12.32 19.42
CA GLY A 230 -17.46 -11.11 19.04
C GLY A 230 -16.32 -11.37 18.05
N ILE A 231 -15.58 -12.47 18.23
CA ILE A 231 -14.48 -12.89 17.35
C ILE A 231 -14.99 -13.23 15.95
N TYR A 232 -16.09 -14.00 15.84
CA TYR A 232 -16.60 -14.44 14.55
C TYR A 232 -17.42 -13.36 13.82
N ASP A 233 -18.10 -12.46 14.52
CA ASP A 233 -18.72 -11.28 13.89
C ASP A 233 -17.66 -10.30 13.36
N THR A 234 -16.57 -10.08 14.10
CA THR A 234 -15.43 -9.28 13.61
C THR A 234 -14.78 -9.94 12.39
N LEU A 235 -14.65 -11.27 12.37
CA LEU A 235 -14.14 -12.03 11.21
C LEU A 235 -15.05 -11.89 9.99
N LYS A 236 -16.38 -11.93 10.19
CA LYS A 236 -17.42 -11.71 9.17
C LYS A 236 -17.37 -10.29 8.61
N GLN A 237 -17.18 -9.26 9.45
CA GLN A 237 -16.93 -7.90 8.98
C GLN A 237 -15.66 -7.83 8.12
N CYS A 238 -14.56 -8.43 8.58
CA CYS A 238 -13.30 -8.48 7.82
C CYS A 238 -13.45 -9.18 6.46
N ALA A 239 -14.23 -10.26 6.37
CA ALA A 239 -14.53 -10.94 5.11
C ALA A 239 -15.36 -10.06 4.15
N LEU A 240 -16.36 -9.32 4.64
CA LEU A 240 -17.18 -8.40 3.83
C LEU A 240 -16.37 -7.19 3.33
N ILE A 241 -15.46 -6.67 4.15
CA ILE A 241 -14.53 -5.60 3.79
C ILE A 241 -13.51 -6.09 2.75
N SER A 242 -12.86 -7.24 2.99
CA SER A 242 -11.89 -7.82 2.05
C SER A 242 -12.51 -8.12 0.70
N LYS A 243 -13.74 -8.67 0.67
CA LYS A 243 -14.52 -8.89 -0.56
C LYS A 243 -14.71 -7.61 -1.37
N SER A 244 -14.75 -6.47 -0.69
CA SER A 244 -14.96 -5.13 -1.24
C SER A 244 -13.64 -4.37 -1.48
N ALA A 245 -12.52 -5.08 -1.57
CA ALA A 245 -11.16 -4.60 -1.83
C ALA A 245 -10.50 -3.70 -0.76
N GLY A 246 -11.11 -3.58 0.41
CA GLY A 246 -10.59 -2.79 1.53
C GLY A 246 -9.43 -3.47 2.26
N GLY A 247 -8.36 -2.71 2.54
CA GLY A 247 -7.32 -3.11 3.50
C GLY A 247 -7.79 -2.88 4.95
N ILE A 248 -7.28 -3.66 5.91
CA ILE A 248 -7.76 -3.64 7.31
C ILE A 248 -6.63 -3.37 8.29
N GLY A 249 -6.88 -2.54 9.29
CA GLY A 249 -6.21 -2.59 10.60
C GLY A 249 -7.15 -3.14 11.67
N LEU A 250 -6.68 -4.07 12.51
CA LEU A 250 -7.50 -4.74 13.52
C LEU A 250 -6.79 -4.76 14.89
N ALA A 251 -7.35 -4.10 15.90
CA ALA A 251 -6.89 -4.20 17.29
C ALA A 251 -7.38 -5.52 17.92
N VAL A 252 -6.46 -6.30 18.52
CA VAL A 252 -6.78 -7.59 19.16
C VAL A 252 -6.39 -7.69 20.64
N SER A 253 -5.83 -6.63 21.24
CA SER A 253 -5.29 -6.60 22.60
C SER A 253 -6.27 -6.96 23.72
N CYS A 254 -7.57 -6.93 23.47
CA CYS A 254 -8.61 -7.29 24.43
C CYS A 254 -8.91 -8.80 24.51
N ILE A 255 -8.42 -9.62 23.57
CA ILE A 255 -8.65 -11.08 23.56
C ILE A 255 -7.79 -11.80 24.60
N ARG A 256 -8.38 -12.72 25.37
CA ARG A 256 -7.69 -13.44 26.45
C ARG A 256 -6.53 -14.32 25.96
N ALA A 257 -5.38 -14.14 26.59
CA ALA A 257 -4.14 -14.83 26.26
C ALA A 257 -4.14 -16.35 26.56
N THR A 258 -3.12 -17.04 26.07
CA THR A 258 -2.93 -18.49 26.24
C THR A 258 -2.96 -18.92 27.73
N GLY A 259 -3.70 -19.98 28.03
CA GLY A 259 -3.81 -20.53 29.39
C GLY A 259 -4.67 -19.69 30.35
N SER A 260 -5.45 -18.74 29.85
CA SER A 260 -6.42 -17.96 30.64
C SER A 260 -7.77 -18.69 30.71
N TYR A 261 -8.45 -18.60 31.86
CA TYR A 261 -9.66 -19.39 32.11
C TYR A 261 -10.88 -19.01 31.24
N ILE A 262 -11.73 -19.99 30.94
CA ILE A 262 -13.01 -19.85 30.24
C ILE A 262 -14.11 -20.47 31.10
N ALA A 263 -14.81 -19.63 31.87
CA ALA A 263 -15.81 -20.06 32.84
C ALA A 263 -16.96 -20.88 32.23
N GLY A 264 -17.45 -20.50 31.04
CA GLY A 264 -18.58 -21.18 30.39
C GLY A 264 -18.30 -22.61 29.90
N THR A 265 -17.03 -22.98 29.70
CA THR A 265 -16.63 -24.33 29.24
C THR A 265 -15.73 -25.06 30.24
N ASN A 266 -15.46 -24.44 31.40
CA ASN A 266 -14.45 -24.88 32.39
C ASN A 266 -13.09 -25.26 31.77
N GLY A 267 -12.68 -24.52 30.74
CA GLY A 267 -11.46 -24.77 29.96
C GLY A 267 -10.49 -23.59 30.00
N ASN A 268 -9.41 -23.69 29.23
CA ASN A 268 -8.42 -22.63 29.07
C ASN A 268 -8.37 -22.14 27.62
N SER A 269 -8.05 -20.86 27.43
CA SER A 269 -7.84 -20.24 26.12
C SER A 269 -6.58 -20.77 25.44
N ASN A 270 -6.66 -20.92 24.12
CA ASN A 270 -5.51 -21.23 23.27
C ASN A 270 -4.77 -19.95 22.77
N GLY A 271 -5.18 -18.77 23.24
CA GLY A 271 -4.54 -17.48 22.96
C GLY A 271 -4.75 -16.93 21.55
N LEU A 272 -3.98 -15.89 21.22
CA LEU A 272 -4.09 -15.18 19.94
C LEU A 272 -3.68 -16.03 18.72
N VAL A 273 -2.67 -16.89 18.85
CA VAL A 273 -2.06 -17.58 17.70
C VAL A 273 -3.06 -18.42 16.89
N PRO A 274 -3.91 -19.28 17.48
CA PRO A 274 -4.92 -20.03 16.72
C PRO A 274 -6.03 -19.16 16.15
N MET A 275 -6.44 -18.10 16.87
CA MET A 275 -7.42 -17.13 16.35
C MET A 275 -6.90 -16.44 15.08
N LEU A 276 -5.67 -15.93 15.13
CA LEU A 276 -5.05 -15.22 14.01
C LEU A 276 -4.81 -16.15 12.81
N ARG A 277 -4.66 -17.46 13.00
CA ARG A 277 -4.64 -18.43 11.89
C ARG A 277 -5.99 -18.57 11.17
N VAL A 278 -7.12 -18.35 11.85
CA VAL A 278 -8.44 -18.25 11.18
C VAL A 278 -8.48 -16.99 10.32
N TYR A 279 -8.10 -15.83 10.86
CA TYR A 279 -8.02 -14.56 10.11
C TYR A 279 -7.07 -14.64 8.90
N ASN A 280 -5.92 -15.31 9.04
CA ASN A 280 -4.98 -15.58 7.95
C ASN A 280 -5.65 -16.37 6.81
N ASN A 281 -6.36 -17.45 7.15
CA ASN A 281 -7.04 -18.28 6.17
C ASN A 281 -8.21 -17.55 5.50
N THR A 282 -8.91 -16.66 6.22
CA THR A 282 -9.93 -15.77 5.63
C THR A 282 -9.31 -14.73 4.68
N ALA A 283 -8.14 -14.16 5.00
CA ALA A 283 -7.41 -13.24 4.12
C ALA A 283 -6.99 -13.91 2.79
N ARG A 284 -6.56 -15.17 2.85
CA ARG A 284 -6.25 -16.01 1.67
C ARG A 284 -7.51 -16.37 0.86
N TYR A 285 -8.61 -16.68 1.54
CA TYR A 285 -9.85 -17.13 0.90
C TYR A 285 -10.60 -16.00 0.17
N VAL A 286 -10.56 -14.79 0.72
CA VAL A 286 -11.27 -13.62 0.14
C VAL A 286 -10.30 -12.77 -0.69
N ASP A 287 -9.81 -13.37 -1.78
CA ASP A 287 -8.75 -12.90 -2.70
C ASP A 287 -9.13 -11.73 -3.64
N GLN A 288 -10.26 -11.07 -3.37
CA GLN A 288 -10.84 -10.00 -4.18
C GLN A 288 -11.28 -10.42 -5.59
N GLY A 289 -11.50 -11.73 -5.81
CA GLY A 289 -12.16 -12.27 -7.00
C GLY A 289 -11.19 -12.53 -8.15
N GLY A 290 -10.24 -13.44 -7.95
CA GLY A 290 -9.24 -13.81 -8.96
C GLY A 290 -7.93 -13.04 -8.81
N ASN A 291 -7.45 -12.93 -7.56
CA ASN A 291 -6.15 -12.40 -7.16
C ASN A 291 -5.78 -11.03 -7.76
N LYS A 292 -6.77 -10.13 -7.94
CA LYS A 292 -6.51 -8.74 -8.33
C LYS A 292 -5.67 -7.99 -7.30
N ARG A 293 -5.85 -8.34 -6.02
CA ARG A 293 -5.10 -7.90 -4.84
C ARG A 293 -5.48 -8.86 -3.70
N PRO A 294 -4.55 -9.53 -3.01
CA PRO A 294 -4.90 -10.43 -1.91
C PRO A 294 -5.50 -9.67 -0.72
N GLY A 295 -6.27 -10.37 0.11
CA GLY A 295 -6.75 -9.83 1.40
C GLY A 295 -5.57 -9.48 2.31
N ALA A 296 -5.58 -8.28 2.88
CA ALA A 296 -4.45 -7.73 3.62
C ALA A 296 -4.92 -7.07 4.92
N PHE A 297 -4.66 -7.73 6.05
CA PHE A 297 -5.03 -7.25 7.39
C PHE A 297 -3.75 -7.04 8.22
N ALA A 298 -3.60 -5.87 8.83
CA ALA A 298 -2.60 -5.59 9.85
C ALA A 298 -3.20 -5.79 11.24
N ILE A 299 -2.60 -6.66 12.03
CA ILE A 299 -3.01 -6.98 13.40
C ILE A 299 -2.22 -6.09 14.36
N TYR A 300 -2.92 -5.39 15.23
CA TYR A 300 -2.37 -4.48 16.24
C TYR A 300 -2.46 -5.11 17.63
N LEU A 301 -1.31 -5.19 18.30
CA LEU A 301 -1.18 -5.71 19.66
C LEU A 301 -0.38 -4.74 20.55
N GLU A 302 -0.78 -4.59 21.81
CA GLU A 302 -0.02 -3.82 22.80
C GLU A 302 1.03 -4.72 23.50
N PRO A 303 2.25 -4.21 23.77
CA PRO A 303 3.38 -5.05 24.21
C PRO A 303 3.25 -5.62 25.63
N TRP A 304 2.24 -5.24 26.41
CA TRP A 304 1.93 -5.85 27.72
C TRP A 304 1.16 -7.18 27.60
N HIS A 305 0.64 -7.52 26.43
CA HIS A 305 -0.17 -8.73 26.25
C HIS A 305 0.67 -10.00 26.42
N LEU A 306 0.16 -11.01 27.13
CA LEU A 306 0.92 -12.21 27.47
C LEU A 306 1.45 -13.00 26.25
N ASP A 307 0.69 -13.10 25.17
CA ASP A 307 1.09 -13.80 23.92
C ASP A 307 2.04 -12.97 23.01
N ILE A 308 2.66 -11.89 23.51
CA ILE A 308 3.44 -10.95 22.67
C ILE A 308 4.66 -11.57 21.99
N PHE A 309 5.40 -12.47 22.65
CA PHE A 309 6.56 -13.12 22.04
C PHE A 309 6.13 -14.06 20.91
N GLU A 310 5.06 -14.79 21.15
CA GLU A 310 4.45 -15.74 20.23
C GLU A 310 3.81 -15.02 19.01
N PHE A 311 3.34 -13.78 19.20
CA PHE A 311 2.87 -12.87 18.15
C PHE A 311 4.00 -12.35 17.24
N LEU A 312 5.15 -11.95 17.82
CA LEU A 312 6.32 -11.49 17.06
C LEU A 312 6.87 -12.55 16.09
N ASP A 313 6.62 -13.82 16.40
CA ASP A 313 7.10 -14.97 15.65
C ASP A 313 6.18 -15.34 14.45
N LEU A 314 4.92 -14.85 14.41
CA LEU A 314 3.89 -15.29 13.45
C LEU A 314 4.27 -15.09 11.96
N LYS A 315 5.09 -14.09 11.65
CA LYS A 315 5.53 -13.74 10.29
C LYS A 315 6.80 -14.48 9.86
N LYS A 316 7.59 -15.05 10.79
CA LYS A 316 8.89 -15.66 10.49
C LYS A 316 8.75 -16.82 9.51
N ASN A 317 9.70 -16.94 8.58
CA ASN A 317 9.67 -17.98 7.56
C ASN A 317 9.89 -19.37 8.18
N THR A 318 10.85 -19.45 9.11
CA THR A 318 11.19 -20.64 9.89
C THR A 318 10.17 -20.92 11.01
N GLY A 319 10.17 -22.15 11.52
CA GLY A 319 9.31 -22.60 12.62
C GLY A 319 8.12 -23.46 12.18
N LYS A 320 7.22 -23.71 13.13
CA LYS A 320 6.07 -24.61 13.01
C LYS A 320 4.90 -23.94 12.29
N GLU A 321 4.36 -24.56 11.25
CA GLU A 321 3.25 -23.99 10.46
C GLU A 321 1.97 -23.79 11.28
N GLU A 322 1.77 -24.61 12.32
CA GLU A 322 0.66 -24.43 13.27
C GLU A 322 0.79 -23.18 14.17
N GLN A 323 1.95 -22.51 14.15
CA GLN A 323 2.30 -21.29 14.88
C GLN A 323 2.69 -20.12 13.94
N ARG A 324 2.19 -20.12 12.70
CA ARG A 324 2.48 -19.06 11.70
C ARG A 324 1.22 -18.54 11.02
N ALA A 325 1.26 -17.27 10.63
CA ALA A 325 0.20 -16.54 9.95
C ALA A 325 0.82 -15.52 8.96
N ARG A 326 1.54 -16.04 7.96
CA ARG A 326 2.42 -15.23 7.10
C ARG A 326 1.70 -14.38 6.06
N ASP A 327 0.40 -14.59 5.83
CA ASP A 327 -0.42 -13.77 4.93
C ASP A 327 -0.93 -12.48 5.63
N LEU A 328 -0.92 -12.45 6.97
CA LEU A 328 -1.21 -11.26 7.77
C LEU A 328 0.01 -10.32 7.90
N PHE A 329 -0.26 -9.08 8.30
CA PHE A 329 0.75 -8.10 8.71
C PHE A 329 0.63 -7.83 10.21
N PHE A 330 1.70 -7.36 10.84
CA PHE A 330 1.78 -7.22 12.30
C PHE A 330 2.29 -5.83 12.69
N ALA A 331 1.72 -5.27 13.74
CA ALA A 331 1.99 -3.93 14.23
C ALA A 331 1.93 -3.90 15.76
N LEU A 332 2.79 -3.09 16.37
CA LEU A 332 2.77 -2.82 17.81
C LEU A 332 2.12 -1.47 18.08
N TRP A 333 1.23 -1.46 19.07
CA TRP A 333 0.59 -0.26 19.61
C TRP A 333 1.23 0.03 20.97
N ILE A 334 2.25 0.88 20.99
CA ILE A 334 3.25 0.96 22.07
C ILE A 334 2.92 2.10 23.03
N PRO A 335 2.68 1.86 24.33
CA PRO A 335 2.60 2.91 25.34
C PRO A 335 3.98 3.49 25.66
N ASP A 336 4.04 4.76 26.03
CA ASP A 336 5.26 5.48 26.42
C ASP A 336 5.96 4.77 27.60
N LEU A 337 5.20 4.11 28.49
CA LEU A 337 5.72 3.31 29.60
C LEU A 337 6.67 2.18 29.14
N PHE A 338 6.35 1.47 28.06
CA PHE A 338 7.21 0.40 27.57
C PHE A 338 8.57 0.96 27.15
N MET A 339 8.57 2.07 26.39
CA MET A 339 9.80 2.74 25.95
C MET A 339 10.61 3.27 27.16
N LYS A 340 9.95 3.89 28.15
CA LYS A 340 10.57 4.31 29.42
C LYS A 340 11.27 3.14 30.15
N ARG A 341 10.59 1.98 30.26
CA ARG A 341 11.14 0.80 30.97
C ARG A 341 12.25 0.09 30.19
N VAL A 342 12.21 0.10 28.86
CA VAL A 342 13.32 -0.38 28.01
C VAL A 342 14.57 0.48 28.19
N GLU A 343 14.43 1.81 28.21
CA GLU A 343 15.55 2.74 28.43
C GLU A 343 16.18 2.58 29.82
N THR A 344 15.37 2.40 30.87
CA THR A 344 15.85 2.22 32.26
C THR A 344 16.16 0.76 32.65
N ASN A 345 16.08 -0.19 31.70
CA ASN A 345 16.23 -1.64 31.92
C ASN A 345 15.38 -2.21 33.07
N GLN A 346 14.17 -1.68 33.24
CA GLN A 346 13.22 -2.12 34.25
C GLN A 346 12.49 -3.41 33.84
N ASP A 347 11.73 -3.96 34.79
CA ASP A 347 10.87 -5.11 34.55
C ASP A 347 9.58 -4.71 33.81
N TRP A 348 9.11 -5.61 32.96
CA TRP A 348 7.91 -5.48 32.16
C TRP A 348 6.98 -6.65 32.45
N SER A 349 5.79 -6.33 32.97
CA SER A 349 4.77 -7.29 33.36
C SER A 349 3.86 -7.61 32.20
N LEU A 350 3.75 -8.91 31.89
CA LEU A 350 2.85 -9.42 30.86
C LEU A 350 1.55 -9.92 31.49
N MET A 351 0.43 -9.42 30.95
CA MET A 351 -0.91 -9.53 31.50
C MET A 351 -1.87 -10.15 30.48
N CYS A 352 -2.95 -10.75 30.98
CA CYS A 352 -4.10 -11.14 30.17
C CYS A 352 -5.19 -10.07 30.30
N PRO A 353 -5.83 -9.60 29.22
CA PRO A 353 -6.88 -8.56 29.29
C PRO A 353 -8.10 -8.99 30.12
N ASN A 354 -8.48 -10.27 30.13
CA ASN A 354 -9.53 -10.79 31.02
C ASN A 354 -9.12 -10.72 32.51
N GLU A 355 -7.82 -10.75 32.82
CA GLU A 355 -7.29 -10.62 34.19
C GLU A 355 -6.96 -9.16 34.56
N CYS A 356 -6.71 -8.29 33.56
CA CYS A 356 -6.36 -6.87 33.67
C CYS A 356 -7.12 -6.03 32.61
N PRO A 357 -8.44 -5.85 32.78
CA PRO A 357 -9.29 -5.22 31.76
C PRO A 357 -9.07 -3.70 31.63
N GLY A 358 -9.43 -3.15 30.47
CA GLY A 358 -9.43 -1.71 30.23
C GLY A 358 -8.07 -1.08 29.90
N LEU A 359 -6.97 -1.84 29.92
CA LEU A 359 -5.64 -1.36 29.50
C LEU A 359 -5.63 -0.86 28.04
N ASP A 360 -6.46 -1.42 27.16
CA ASP A 360 -6.66 -0.96 25.78
C ASP A 360 -7.67 0.20 25.66
N ASP A 361 -8.43 0.51 26.72
CA ASP A 361 -9.37 1.64 26.79
C ASP A 361 -8.77 2.91 27.42
N VAL A 362 -7.55 2.88 27.95
CA VAL A 362 -6.83 4.04 28.53
C VAL A 362 -5.46 4.27 27.88
N TRP A 363 -4.92 5.49 27.97
CA TRP A 363 -3.61 5.87 27.43
C TRP A 363 -2.85 6.83 28.38
N GLY A 364 -1.55 7.03 28.11
CA GLY A 364 -0.69 7.97 28.83
C GLY A 364 -0.65 7.75 30.35
N GLU A 365 -0.78 8.82 31.13
CA GLU A 365 -0.75 8.74 32.60
C GLU A 365 -1.83 7.82 33.21
N GLU A 366 -2.99 7.71 32.56
CA GLU A 366 -4.07 6.85 33.07
C GLU A 366 -3.75 5.37 32.84
N PHE A 367 -3.17 5.04 31.67
CA PHE A 367 -2.57 3.74 31.41
C PHE A 367 -1.46 3.41 32.42
N GLU A 368 -0.53 4.33 32.65
CA GLU A 368 0.58 4.14 33.61
C GLU A 368 0.06 3.83 35.02
N LYS A 369 -0.89 4.63 35.52
CA LYS A 369 -1.49 4.43 36.85
C LYS A 369 -2.28 3.11 36.95
N LEU A 370 -3.01 2.72 35.91
CA LEU A 370 -3.79 1.48 35.88
C LEU A 370 -2.89 0.25 35.83
N TYR A 371 -1.92 0.23 34.92
CA TYR A 371 -0.94 -0.85 34.75
C TYR A 371 -0.14 -1.09 36.03
N GLU A 372 0.42 -0.05 36.63
CA GLU A 372 1.15 -0.14 37.90
C GLU A 372 0.26 -0.48 39.09
N SER A 373 -1.06 -0.28 39.00
CA SER A 373 -2.01 -0.80 39.99
C SER A 373 -2.15 -2.32 39.88
N TYR A 374 -2.13 -2.89 38.67
CA TYR A 374 -2.24 -4.33 38.45
C TYR A 374 -0.95 -5.08 38.82
N GLU A 375 0.21 -4.48 38.57
CA GLU A 375 1.50 -4.98 39.07
C GLU A 375 1.50 -5.07 40.61
N ARG A 376 1.08 -3.99 41.30
CA ARG A 376 0.95 -3.98 42.77
C ARG A 376 -0.12 -4.93 43.33
N GLN A 377 -1.12 -5.29 42.53
CA GLN A 377 -2.11 -6.32 42.87
C GLN A 377 -1.60 -7.75 42.61
N GLY A 378 -0.41 -7.94 42.03
CA GLY A 378 0.10 -9.24 41.64
C GLY A 378 -0.63 -9.88 40.45
N ARG A 379 -1.40 -9.10 39.67
CA ARG A 379 -2.22 -9.58 38.55
C ARG A 379 -1.39 -9.73 37.27
N VAL A 380 -0.26 -10.43 37.39
CA VAL A 380 0.76 -10.56 36.33
C VAL A 380 1.01 -12.04 36.05
N ARG A 381 1.03 -12.42 34.78
CA ARG A 381 1.16 -13.83 34.34
C ARG A 381 2.60 -14.23 34.02
N ARG A 382 3.43 -13.29 33.57
CA ARG A 382 4.86 -13.48 33.25
C ARG A 382 5.56 -12.12 33.40
N VAL A 383 6.63 -12.04 34.18
CA VAL A 383 7.52 -10.85 34.21
C VAL A 383 8.73 -11.15 33.34
N VAL A 384 9.16 -10.17 32.54
CA VAL A 384 10.41 -10.21 31.74
C VAL A 384 11.17 -8.90 31.93
N LYS A 385 12.47 -8.84 31.60
CA LYS A 385 13.12 -7.54 31.45
C LYS A 385 12.55 -6.83 30.23
N ALA A 386 12.27 -5.53 30.32
CA ALA A 386 11.73 -4.76 29.18
C ALA A 386 12.64 -4.88 27.95
N GLN A 387 13.96 -4.86 28.15
CA GLN A 387 14.95 -5.07 27.08
C GLN A 387 14.88 -6.47 26.44
N GLN A 388 14.48 -7.52 27.17
CA GLN A 388 14.32 -8.86 26.58
C GLN A 388 13.22 -8.88 25.52
N LEU A 389 12.10 -8.20 25.76
CA LEU A 389 11.06 -8.03 24.75
C LEU A 389 11.53 -7.10 23.61
N TRP A 390 12.29 -6.06 23.93
CA TRP A 390 12.89 -5.17 22.92
C TRP A 390 13.81 -5.90 21.93
N TYR A 391 14.66 -6.80 22.41
CA TYR A 391 15.51 -7.63 21.54
C TYR A 391 14.66 -8.51 20.60
N ALA A 392 13.59 -9.14 21.08
CA ALA A 392 12.68 -9.94 20.25
C ALA A 392 11.93 -9.11 19.18
N ILE A 393 11.57 -7.85 19.49
CA ILE A 393 10.97 -6.92 18.52
C ILE A 393 11.97 -6.61 17.39
N ILE A 394 13.22 -6.29 17.75
CA ILE A 394 14.27 -5.98 16.76
C ILE A 394 14.69 -7.22 15.95
N GLU A 395 14.72 -8.40 16.55
CA GLU A 395 14.97 -9.66 15.84
C GLU A 395 13.90 -9.91 14.76
N SER A 396 12.62 -9.86 15.12
CA SER A 396 11.50 -10.03 14.18
C SER A 396 11.54 -8.98 13.05
N GLN A 397 11.89 -7.74 13.35
CA GLN A 397 12.09 -6.68 12.35
C GLN A 397 13.27 -6.95 11.41
N THR A 398 14.36 -7.51 11.94
CA THR A 398 15.54 -7.86 11.14
C THR A 398 15.26 -9.06 10.22
N GLU A 399 14.47 -10.04 10.68
CA GLU A 399 14.05 -11.19 9.86
C GLU A 399 12.96 -10.87 8.83
N THR A 400 11.99 -10.02 9.17
CA THR A 400 10.72 -9.90 8.41
C THR A 400 10.37 -8.50 7.91
N GLY A 401 11.13 -7.47 8.34
CA GLY A 401 10.78 -6.07 8.11
C GLY A 401 9.64 -5.54 8.99
N THR A 402 9.12 -6.34 9.92
CA THR A 402 7.91 -6.13 10.74
C THR A 402 8.12 -6.71 12.16
N PRO A 403 7.36 -6.34 13.21
CA PRO A 403 6.17 -5.50 13.22
C PRO A 403 6.42 -4.02 12.94
N TYR A 404 5.37 -3.34 12.48
CA TYR A 404 5.32 -1.88 12.43
C TYR A 404 5.36 -1.28 13.85
N MET A 405 5.88 -0.05 13.99
CA MET A 405 6.06 0.63 15.28
C MET A 405 5.21 1.89 15.35
N LEU A 406 4.18 1.88 16.19
CA LEU A 406 3.32 3.04 16.44
C LEU A 406 3.21 3.29 17.94
N TYR A 407 3.22 4.56 18.34
CA TYR A 407 3.24 4.98 19.74
C TYR A 407 1.83 5.42 20.16
N LYS A 408 1.13 4.52 20.86
CA LYS A 408 -0.26 4.64 21.33
C LYS A 408 -0.55 6.01 21.93
N ASP A 409 0.33 6.47 22.80
CA ASP A 409 0.11 7.70 23.56
C ASP A 409 0.35 8.94 22.69
N SER A 410 1.37 8.96 21.82
CA SER A 410 1.56 10.04 20.84
C SER A 410 0.47 10.09 19.77
N CYS A 411 -0.16 8.95 19.45
CA CYS A 411 -1.36 8.87 18.62
C CYS A 411 -2.58 9.50 19.30
N ASN A 412 -2.90 9.09 20.52
CA ASN A 412 -4.07 9.54 21.28
C ASN A 412 -3.96 11.02 21.70
N ARG A 413 -2.85 11.38 22.36
CA ARG A 413 -2.54 12.73 22.87
C ARG A 413 -2.62 13.84 21.82
N LYS A 414 -2.47 13.48 20.54
CA LYS A 414 -2.35 14.40 19.40
C LYS A 414 -3.32 14.05 18.27
N SER A 415 -4.51 13.56 18.62
CA SER A 415 -5.63 13.35 17.70
C SER A 415 -6.79 14.28 18.02
N ASN A 416 -7.36 14.92 17.00
CA ASN A 416 -8.59 15.70 17.16
C ASN A 416 -9.83 14.82 17.50
N GLN A 417 -9.72 13.50 17.39
CA GLN A 417 -10.74 12.54 17.81
C GLN A 417 -10.62 12.09 19.28
N GLN A 418 -9.69 12.62 20.08
CA GLN A 418 -9.52 12.20 21.49
C GLN A 418 -10.76 12.46 22.38
N ASN A 419 -11.77 13.20 21.90
CA ASN A 419 -13.06 13.36 22.57
C ASN A 419 -14.02 12.18 22.37
N LEU A 420 -13.67 11.17 21.55
CA LEU A 420 -14.47 9.97 21.32
C LEU A 420 -14.12 8.82 22.26
N GLY A 421 -12.90 8.81 22.80
CA GLY A 421 -12.32 7.72 23.59
C GLY A 421 -10.94 7.31 23.06
N THR A 422 -10.39 6.23 23.63
CA THR A 422 -9.05 5.74 23.29
C THR A 422 -9.03 5.06 21.91
N ILE A 423 -8.12 5.52 21.05
CA ILE A 423 -7.80 4.94 19.75
C ILE A 423 -6.92 3.70 19.99
N LYS A 424 -7.36 2.55 19.46
CA LYS A 424 -6.79 1.22 19.76
C LYS A 424 -5.85 0.66 18.68
N CYS A 425 -5.81 1.27 17.49
CA CYS A 425 -4.98 0.82 16.37
C CYS A 425 -4.81 1.92 15.31
N SER A 426 -4.09 1.57 14.24
CA SER A 426 -4.06 2.29 12.96
C SER A 426 -4.53 1.34 11.83
N ASN A 427 -4.65 1.83 10.60
CA ASN A 427 -4.94 1.02 9.41
C ASN A 427 -3.79 0.08 8.97
N LEU A 428 -3.98 -0.62 7.85
CA LEU A 428 -3.00 -1.46 7.15
C LEU A 428 -1.65 -0.78 6.85
N CYS A 429 -1.65 0.53 6.59
CA CYS A 429 -0.50 1.28 6.07
C CYS A 429 0.13 2.29 7.04
N THR A 430 -0.33 2.34 8.30
CA THR A 430 0.24 3.11 9.42
C THR A 430 0.11 4.65 9.35
N GLU A 431 -0.72 5.19 8.46
CA GLU A 431 -0.99 6.63 8.33
C GLU A 431 -2.31 7.09 8.98
N ILE A 432 -3.24 6.20 9.31
CA ILE A 432 -4.59 6.55 9.77
C ILE A 432 -4.77 6.32 11.26
N VAL A 433 -5.19 7.35 12.00
CA VAL A 433 -5.34 7.34 13.47
C VAL A 433 -6.75 7.78 13.83
N GLU A 434 -7.71 6.88 13.54
CA GLU A 434 -9.14 7.08 13.70
C GLU A 434 -9.73 6.16 14.79
N TYR A 435 -10.73 6.66 15.51
CA TYR A 435 -11.42 5.94 16.59
C TYR A 435 -12.24 4.73 16.08
N THR A 436 -12.29 3.66 16.88
CA THR A 436 -13.02 2.42 16.60
C THR A 436 -13.70 1.90 17.85
N SER A 437 -14.88 1.30 17.70
CA SER A 437 -15.63 0.70 18.81
C SER A 437 -16.42 -0.53 18.35
N LYS A 438 -17.13 -1.20 19.26
CA LYS A 438 -18.03 -2.32 18.93
C LYS A 438 -19.07 -1.96 17.85
N ASP A 439 -19.40 -0.68 17.77
CA ASP A 439 -20.43 -0.06 16.92
C ASP A 439 -19.86 0.71 15.72
N GLU A 440 -18.54 0.87 15.63
CA GLU A 440 -17.87 1.83 14.74
C GLU A 440 -16.61 1.24 14.11
N VAL A 441 -16.63 1.15 12.78
CA VAL A 441 -15.49 0.76 11.95
C VAL A 441 -15.02 2.01 11.22
N ALA A 442 -13.83 2.50 11.52
CA ALA A 442 -13.32 3.75 10.91
C ALA A 442 -12.98 3.54 9.42
N VAL A 443 -13.03 4.62 8.62
CA VAL A 443 -13.07 4.55 7.15
C VAL A 443 -12.19 5.61 6.51
N CYS A 444 -11.16 5.13 5.81
CA CYS A 444 -10.09 5.93 5.25
C CYS A 444 -10.43 6.43 3.83
N ASN A 445 -10.76 7.72 3.70
CA ASN A 445 -11.14 8.38 2.43
C ASN A 445 -9.93 9.16 1.84
N LEU A 446 -9.31 8.68 0.76
CA LEU A 446 -7.95 9.09 0.36
C LEU A 446 -7.79 9.81 -0.99
N ALA A 447 -6.89 10.80 -1.01
CA ALA A 447 -6.28 11.39 -2.21
C ALA A 447 -4.82 11.82 -1.95
N SER A 448 -4.02 11.99 -3.01
CA SER A 448 -2.60 12.37 -2.92
C SER A 448 -2.26 13.52 -3.88
N ILE A 449 -1.57 14.55 -3.37
CA ILE A 449 -1.10 15.72 -4.13
C ILE A 449 0.24 15.42 -4.81
N ALA A 450 0.42 15.85 -6.06
CA ALA A 450 1.67 15.70 -6.80
C ALA A 450 2.59 16.92 -6.57
N LEU A 451 3.46 16.86 -5.55
CA LEU A 451 4.23 18.03 -5.07
C LEU A 451 5.17 18.63 -6.12
N ASN A 452 5.62 17.84 -7.09
CA ASN A 452 6.44 18.29 -8.21
C ASN A 452 5.72 19.24 -9.18
N MET A 453 4.38 19.23 -9.23
CA MET A 453 3.60 20.11 -10.12
C MET A 453 3.60 21.58 -9.68
N TYR A 454 3.99 21.87 -8.44
CA TYR A 454 3.96 23.23 -7.86
C TYR A 454 5.34 23.93 -7.89
N VAL A 455 6.35 23.31 -8.52
CA VAL A 455 7.64 23.95 -8.80
C VAL A 455 7.57 24.73 -10.11
N THR A 456 7.87 26.03 -10.06
CA THR A 456 7.85 26.91 -11.23
C THR A 456 9.16 26.78 -12.05
N PRO A 457 9.19 27.20 -13.34
CA PRO A 457 10.40 27.18 -14.15
C PRO A 457 11.57 27.99 -13.57
N GLU A 458 11.28 28.97 -12.72
CA GLU A 458 12.23 29.83 -12.02
C GLU A 458 12.76 29.20 -10.72
N HIS A 459 12.48 27.92 -10.48
CA HIS A 459 12.82 27.18 -9.25
C HIS A 459 12.22 27.82 -7.97
N THR A 460 10.98 28.30 -8.07
CA THR A 460 10.16 28.74 -6.92
C THR A 460 9.03 27.74 -6.65
N TYR A 461 8.38 27.83 -5.49
CA TYR A 461 7.32 26.88 -5.10
C TYR A 461 5.98 27.60 -4.86
N ASP A 462 4.93 27.22 -5.59
CA ASP A 462 3.63 27.88 -5.51
C ASP A 462 2.74 27.31 -4.39
N PHE A 463 2.95 27.84 -3.19
CA PHE A 463 2.13 27.55 -2.01
C PHE A 463 0.67 28.00 -2.17
N LYS A 464 0.37 29.02 -2.97
CA LYS A 464 -1.01 29.47 -3.19
C LYS A 464 -1.77 28.44 -4.02
N LYS A 465 -1.16 27.96 -5.12
CA LYS A 465 -1.76 26.90 -5.94
C LYS A 465 -1.88 25.58 -5.18
N LEU A 466 -0.93 25.26 -4.31
CA LEU A 466 -1.01 24.10 -3.41
C LEU A 466 -2.23 24.19 -2.46
N ALA A 467 -2.46 25.34 -1.84
CA ALA A 467 -3.63 25.58 -1.00
C ALA A 467 -4.95 25.48 -1.81
N GLU A 468 -5.03 26.13 -2.98
CA GLU A 468 -6.20 26.06 -3.88
C GLU A 468 -6.58 24.61 -4.21
N VAL A 469 -5.63 23.81 -4.68
CA VAL A 469 -5.89 22.41 -5.08
C VAL A 469 -6.27 21.57 -3.85
N THR A 470 -5.66 21.82 -2.69
CA THR A 470 -6.03 21.15 -1.44
C THR A 470 -7.47 21.45 -1.03
N LYS A 471 -7.96 22.69 -1.22
CA LYS A 471 -9.36 23.05 -0.95
C LYS A 471 -10.34 22.27 -1.83
N VAL A 472 -10.03 22.04 -3.10
CA VAL A 472 -10.83 21.17 -4.00
C VAL A 472 -10.80 19.71 -3.52
N ILE A 473 -9.62 19.19 -3.14
CA ILE A 473 -9.50 17.81 -2.63
C ILE A 473 -10.36 17.59 -1.38
N VAL A 474 -10.40 18.53 -0.42
CA VAL A 474 -11.31 18.44 0.75
C VAL A 474 -12.77 18.37 0.31
N ARG A 475 -13.20 19.24 -0.61
CA ARG A 475 -14.59 19.24 -1.12
C ARG A 475 -14.93 17.92 -1.82
N ASN A 476 -13.98 17.32 -2.55
CA ASN A 476 -14.16 16.03 -3.23
C ASN A 476 -14.22 14.85 -2.23
N LEU A 477 -13.29 14.77 -1.28
CA LEU A 477 -13.27 13.71 -0.27
C LEU A 477 -14.49 13.80 0.65
N ASN A 478 -14.96 15.02 0.99
CA ASN A 478 -16.20 15.21 1.73
C ASN A 478 -17.45 14.74 0.95
N LYS A 479 -17.50 14.92 -0.38
CA LYS A 479 -18.57 14.33 -1.22
C LYS A 479 -18.46 12.80 -1.29
N ILE A 480 -17.25 12.24 -1.35
CA ILE A 480 -17.03 10.78 -1.37
C ILE A 480 -17.62 10.09 -0.14
N ILE A 481 -17.52 10.69 1.06
CA ILE A 481 -18.15 10.16 2.29
C ILE A 481 -19.66 9.91 2.10
N ASP A 482 -20.36 10.79 1.39
CA ASP A 482 -21.81 10.69 1.24
C ASP A 482 -22.26 9.78 0.08
N ILE A 483 -21.36 9.48 -0.86
CA ILE A 483 -21.61 8.67 -2.06
C ILE A 483 -21.12 7.21 -1.89
N ASN A 484 -20.11 6.98 -1.04
CA ASN A 484 -19.48 5.68 -0.86
C ASN A 484 -20.47 4.59 -0.41
N TYR A 485 -20.44 3.42 -1.07
CA TYR A 485 -21.10 2.21 -0.61
C TYR A 485 -20.29 1.52 0.50
N TYR A 486 -20.87 1.42 1.69
CA TYR A 486 -20.22 0.82 2.86
C TYR A 486 -20.46 -0.71 2.90
N PRO A 487 -19.42 -1.52 3.15
CA PRO A 487 -19.55 -2.99 3.18
C PRO A 487 -20.18 -3.52 4.49
N VAL A 488 -20.17 -2.71 5.56
CA VAL A 488 -20.74 -3.00 6.89
C VAL A 488 -21.37 -1.72 7.46
N PRO A 489 -22.48 -1.78 8.23
CA PRO A 489 -23.20 -0.60 8.70
C PRO A 489 -22.41 0.23 9.72
N GLU A 490 -21.54 -0.40 10.52
CA GLU A 490 -20.66 0.29 11.47
C GLU A 490 -19.66 1.22 10.77
N ALA A 491 -19.35 0.95 9.49
CA ALA A 491 -18.48 1.79 8.67
C ALA A 491 -19.20 3.05 8.17
N GLU A 492 -20.49 2.93 7.79
CA GLU A 492 -21.29 4.13 7.48
C GLU A 492 -21.49 4.98 8.73
N ARG A 493 -21.82 4.35 9.86
CA ARG A 493 -22.05 5.05 11.14
C ARG A 493 -20.83 5.88 11.58
N SER A 494 -19.63 5.33 11.50
CA SER A 494 -18.40 6.07 11.82
C SER A 494 -18.15 7.20 10.81
N ASN A 495 -18.13 6.90 9.51
CA ASN A 495 -17.75 7.89 8.50
C ASN A 495 -18.74 9.06 8.41
N ARG A 496 -20.05 8.83 8.63
CA ARG A 496 -21.06 9.91 8.67
C ARG A 496 -20.90 10.84 9.89
N ARG A 497 -20.61 10.29 11.08
CA ARG A 497 -20.54 11.03 12.36
C ARG A 497 -19.26 11.82 12.59
N HIS A 498 -18.14 11.34 12.05
CA HIS A 498 -16.80 11.91 12.27
C HIS A 498 -16.21 12.52 11.00
N ARG A 499 -16.68 12.08 9.82
CA ARG A 499 -16.29 12.57 8.49
C ARG A 499 -14.78 12.74 8.26
N PRO A 500 -13.91 11.81 8.72
CA PRO A 500 -12.47 11.94 8.52
C PRO A 500 -12.11 11.83 7.03
N ILE A 501 -11.05 12.52 6.62
CA ILE A 501 -10.45 12.36 5.29
C ILE A 501 -8.92 12.26 5.44
N GLY A 502 -8.27 11.76 4.39
CA GLY A 502 -6.83 11.55 4.35
C GLY A 502 -6.21 12.14 3.08
N ILE A 503 -5.74 13.38 3.19
CA ILE A 503 -4.93 14.03 2.15
C ILE A 503 -3.46 13.67 2.40
N GLY A 504 -2.86 13.02 1.42
CA GLY A 504 -1.43 12.71 1.39
C GLY A 504 -0.72 13.43 0.24
N VAL A 505 0.55 13.05 0.04
CA VAL A 505 1.41 13.62 -0.99
C VAL A 505 2.10 12.51 -1.78
N GLN A 506 2.72 12.87 -2.90
CA GLN A 506 3.65 12.06 -3.67
C GLN A 506 4.63 12.98 -4.40
N GLY A 507 5.78 12.45 -4.82
CA GLY A 507 6.81 13.22 -5.51
C GLY A 507 7.51 14.26 -4.65
N LEU A 508 7.66 14.03 -3.33
CA LEU A 508 8.44 14.95 -2.48
C LEU A 508 9.91 15.02 -2.92
N ALA A 509 10.52 13.88 -3.25
CA ALA A 509 11.89 13.84 -3.76
C ALA A 509 12.01 14.52 -5.14
N ASP A 510 11.04 14.32 -6.04
CA ASP A 510 10.95 15.05 -7.31
C ASP A 510 10.91 16.57 -7.09
N ALA A 511 10.08 17.05 -6.14
CA ALA A 511 9.98 18.47 -5.83
C ALA A 511 11.31 19.04 -5.30
N PHE A 512 12.00 18.33 -4.41
CA PHE A 512 13.33 18.74 -3.93
C PHE A 512 14.38 18.76 -5.06
N ILE A 513 14.38 17.75 -5.93
CA ILE A 513 15.29 17.68 -7.09
C ILE A 513 15.03 18.82 -8.08
N LEU A 514 13.76 19.12 -8.38
CA LEU A 514 13.37 20.24 -9.25
C LEU A 514 13.70 21.60 -8.64
N MET A 515 13.63 21.74 -7.31
CA MET A 515 14.10 22.92 -6.57
C MET A 515 15.63 22.96 -6.39
N ARG A 516 16.38 21.96 -6.88
CA ARG A 516 17.83 21.80 -6.72
C ARG A 516 18.30 21.71 -5.26
N PHE A 517 17.46 21.18 -4.37
CA PHE A 517 17.77 20.97 -2.95
C PHE A 517 18.10 19.50 -2.66
N PRO A 518 19.31 19.16 -2.17
CA PRO A 518 19.60 17.86 -1.58
C PRO A 518 18.61 17.53 -0.44
N PHE A 519 18.15 16.28 -0.34
CA PHE A 519 17.08 15.89 0.60
C PHE A 519 17.40 16.26 2.06
N GLU A 520 18.67 16.21 2.46
CA GLU A 520 19.13 16.51 3.82
C GLU A 520 19.33 18.02 4.09
N SER A 521 19.30 18.86 3.06
CA SER A 521 19.65 20.28 3.15
C SER A 521 18.69 21.09 4.04
N PRO A 522 19.15 22.18 4.68
CA PRO A 522 18.27 23.10 5.40
C PRO A 522 17.12 23.64 4.54
N GLN A 523 17.36 23.85 3.25
CA GLN A 523 16.37 24.29 2.26
C GLN A 523 15.26 23.24 2.07
N ALA A 524 15.62 21.96 1.91
CA ALA A 524 14.64 20.88 1.83
C ALA A 524 13.87 20.67 3.15
N GLN A 525 14.52 20.86 4.31
CA GLN A 525 13.88 20.80 5.62
C GLN A 525 12.86 21.93 5.83
N LEU A 526 13.17 23.16 5.39
CA LEU A 526 12.25 24.30 5.46
C LEU A 526 11.09 24.14 4.45
N LEU A 527 11.38 23.76 3.21
CA LEU A 527 10.36 23.52 2.19
C LEU A 527 9.40 22.39 2.61
N ASN A 528 9.91 21.33 3.26
CA ASN A 528 9.08 20.29 3.88
C ASN A 528 8.08 20.87 4.90
N GLN A 529 8.52 21.77 5.78
CA GLN A 529 7.62 22.41 6.75
C GLN A 529 6.57 23.26 6.03
N HIS A 530 6.98 24.16 5.12
CA HIS A 530 6.07 25.06 4.41
C HIS A 530 5.04 24.32 3.52
N ILE A 531 5.42 23.19 2.88
CA ILE A 531 4.48 22.35 2.10
C ILE A 531 3.38 21.80 2.99
N PHE A 532 3.74 21.18 4.11
CA PHE A 532 2.76 20.53 4.99
C PHE A 532 1.94 21.55 5.80
N GLU A 533 2.54 22.67 6.21
CA GLU A 533 1.83 23.81 6.79
C GLU A 533 0.76 24.35 5.82
N THR A 534 1.12 24.55 4.55
CA THR A 534 0.21 25.02 3.49
C THR A 534 -0.95 24.05 3.23
N ILE A 535 -0.66 22.75 3.16
CA ILE A 535 -1.69 21.72 2.97
C ILE A 535 -2.65 21.70 4.17
N TYR A 536 -2.14 21.75 5.41
CA TYR A 536 -3.00 21.75 6.59
C TYR A 536 -3.85 23.03 6.69
N TYR A 537 -3.28 24.20 6.38
CA TYR A 537 -4.00 25.47 6.35
C TYR A 537 -5.13 25.46 5.30
N GLY A 538 -4.82 25.09 4.06
CA GLY A 538 -5.81 25.00 2.98
C GLY A 538 -6.90 23.97 3.26
N ALA A 539 -6.55 22.82 3.84
CA ALA A 539 -7.51 21.79 4.18
C ALA A 539 -8.47 22.23 5.29
N LEU A 540 -7.96 22.86 6.35
CA LEU A 540 -8.77 23.44 7.43
C LEU A 540 -9.69 24.54 6.93
N GLU A 541 -9.22 25.43 6.04
CA GLU A 541 -10.06 26.48 5.48
C GLU A 541 -11.23 25.91 4.68
N ALA A 542 -11.00 24.95 3.76
CA ALA A 542 -12.10 24.30 3.03
C ALA A 542 -13.06 23.54 3.96
N SER A 543 -12.54 22.88 5.01
CA SER A 543 -13.41 22.19 5.97
C SER A 543 -14.23 23.19 6.82
N CYS A 544 -13.71 24.38 7.09
CA CYS A 544 -14.42 25.48 7.75
C CYS A 544 -15.48 26.13 6.83
N GLU A 545 -15.16 26.34 5.55
CA GLU A 545 -16.13 26.78 4.54
C GLU A 545 -17.30 25.80 4.41
N LEU A 546 -17.00 24.50 4.34
CA LEU A 546 -18.01 23.43 4.33
C LEU A 546 -18.82 23.38 5.63
N ALA A 547 -18.24 23.72 6.79
CA ALA A 547 -18.98 23.78 8.05
C ALA A 547 -19.93 24.99 8.12
N ARG A 548 -19.54 26.13 7.55
CA ARG A 548 -20.43 27.28 7.32
C ARG A 548 -21.56 26.94 6.36
N GLU A 549 -21.31 26.08 5.37
CA GLU A 549 -22.29 25.66 4.34
C GLU A 549 -23.23 24.52 4.82
N GLN A 550 -22.78 23.62 5.70
CA GLN A 550 -23.46 22.35 6.02
C GLN A 550 -23.56 22.03 7.53
N GLY A 551 -23.05 22.90 8.39
CA GLY A 551 -22.79 22.61 9.81
C GLY A 551 -21.51 21.79 10.04
N PRO A 552 -20.90 21.83 11.24
CA PRO A 552 -19.81 20.93 11.62
C PRO A 552 -20.17 19.44 11.52
N TYR A 553 -19.21 18.54 11.72
CA TYR A 553 -19.51 17.12 11.93
C TYR A 553 -20.12 16.88 13.33
N ASP A 554 -20.96 15.85 13.47
CA ASP A 554 -21.82 15.58 14.64
C ASP A 554 -21.08 15.61 15.99
N THR A 555 -19.81 15.18 15.99
CA THR A 555 -18.96 15.05 17.18
C THR A 555 -17.88 16.13 17.29
N TYR A 556 -18.08 17.27 16.61
CA TYR A 556 -17.17 18.41 16.68
C TYR A 556 -17.07 19.01 18.09
N GLN A 557 -18.19 19.11 18.80
CA GLN A 557 -18.20 19.72 20.13
C GLN A 557 -17.40 18.89 21.15
N GLY A 558 -16.50 19.55 21.87
CA GLY A 558 -15.57 18.92 22.82
C GLY A 558 -14.24 18.46 22.20
N SER A 559 -14.12 18.40 20.88
CA SER A 559 -12.85 18.14 20.19
C SER A 559 -11.80 19.23 20.47
N PRO A 560 -10.49 18.96 20.36
CA PRO A 560 -9.43 19.97 20.40
C PRO A 560 -9.67 21.17 19.47
N VAL A 561 -10.10 20.94 18.22
CA VAL A 561 -10.35 22.03 17.26
C VAL A 561 -11.54 22.90 17.70
N SER A 562 -12.55 22.36 18.41
CA SER A 562 -13.60 23.17 19.06
C SER A 562 -13.14 24.03 20.24
N LYS A 563 -11.93 23.76 20.76
CA LYS A 563 -11.26 24.53 21.82
C LYS A 563 -10.18 25.47 21.26
N GLY A 564 -10.08 25.62 19.93
CA GLY A 564 -9.06 26.43 19.26
C GLY A 564 -7.68 25.78 19.17
N ILE A 565 -7.56 24.49 19.52
CA ILE A 565 -6.32 23.70 19.50
C ILE A 565 -6.22 22.97 18.16
N LEU A 566 -5.29 23.41 17.31
CA LEU A 566 -4.93 22.76 16.05
C LEU A 566 -3.74 21.83 16.26
N GLN A 567 -3.34 21.09 15.22
CA GLN A 567 -2.36 20.01 15.38
C GLN A 567 -1.02 20.50 15.94
N TYR A 568 -0.45 21.59 15.43
CA TYR A 568 0.88 22.07 15.86
C TYR A 568 0.89 22.48 17.34
N ASP A 569 -0.23 22.96 17.89
CA ASP A 569 -0.38 23.27 19.31
C ASP A 569 -0.17 21.99 20.15
N MET A 570 -0.67 20.83 19.68
CA MET A 570 -0.49 19.53 20.33
C MET A 570 0.95 18.99 20.25
N TRP A 571 1.80 19.60 19.42
CA TRP A 571 3.24 19.32 19.34
C TRP A 571 4.10 20.41 20.01
N ASN A 572 3.48 21.47 20.56
CA ASN A 572 4.13 22.69 21.04
C ASN A 572 4.98 23.41 19.97
N VAL A 573 4.58 23.32 18.70
CA VAL A 573 5.26 23.96 17.56
C VAL A 573 4.56 25.27 17.21
N THR A 574 5.35 26.33 16.99
CA THR A 574 4.87 27.58 16.38
C THR A 574 5.04 27.48 14.86
N PRO A 575 4.00 27.72 14.04
CA PRO A 575 4.12 27.73 12.57
C PRO A 575 4.99 28.87 12.03
N SER A 576 5.22 28.89 10.71
CA SER A 576 5.84 30.03 10.03
C SER A 576 4.88 31.22 9.89
N ASP A 577 5.39 32.32 9.33
CA ASP A 577 4.61 33.52 8.96
C ASP A 577 3.96 33.41 7.57
N LEU A 578 4.03 32.25 6.92
CA LEU A 578 3.50 32.01 5.57
C LEU A 578 1.96 32.12 5.48
N TRP A 579 1.24 31.81 6.57
CA TRP A 579 -0.22 31.81 6.61
C TRP A 579 -0.79 32.39 7.93
N ASP A 580 -1.91 33.13 7.85
CA ASP A 580 -2.56 33.72 9.03
C ASP A 580 -3.39 32.68 9.82
N TRP A 581 -2.67 31.91 10.63
CA TRP A 581 -3.23 30.94 11.56
C TRP A 581 -4.20 31.54 12.59
N LYS A 582 -4.07 32.83 12.92
CA LYS A 582 -4.97 33.50 13.87
C LYS A 582 -6.32 33.75 13.21
N ALA A 583 -6.37 34.34 12.02
CA ALA A 583 -7.59 34.53 11.26
C ALA A 583 -8.28 33.20 10.92
N LEU A 584 -7.52 32.12 10.68
CA LEU A 584 -8.09 30.78 10.50
C LEU A 584 -8.68 30.22 11.81
N LYS A 585 -8.00 30.35 12.96
CA LYS A 585 -8.57 29.97 14.27
C LYS A 585 -9.84 30.77 14.60
N GLU A 586 -9.91 32.05 14.24
CA GLU A 586 -11.11 32.89 14.39
C GLU A 586 -12.28 32.43 13.48
N LYS A 587 -12.00 32.07 12.22
CA LYS A 587 -13.01 31.44 11.32
C LYS A 587 -13.55 30.14 11.93
N ILE A 588 -12.64 29.26 12.39
CA ILE A 588 -12.98 27.95 12.97
C ILE A 588 -13.79 28.10 14.25
N ALA A 589 -13.42 29.02 15.15
CA ALA A 589 -14.20 29.28 16.37
C ALA A 589 -15.64 29.76 16.09
N LYS A 590 -15.88 30.39 14.93
CA LYS A 590 -17.19 30.91 14.51
C LYS A 590 -18.06 29.89 13.76
N TYR A 591 -17.47 29.01 12.94
CA TYR A 591 -18.21 28.12 12.03
C TYR A 591 -17.96 26.62 12.26
N GLY A 592 -16.94 26.25 13.02
CA GLY A 592 -16.43 24.89 13.15
C GLY A 592 -15.71 24.38 11.90
N VAL A 593 -15.57 23.05 11.79
CA VAL A 593 -15.03 22.33 10.62
C VAL A 593 -15.90 21.11 10.28
N ARG A 594 -15.95 20.73 9.01
CA ARG A 594 -16.83 19.66 8.49
C ARG A 594 -16.24 18.25 8.65
N ASN A 595 -14.94 18.15 8.91
CA ASN A 595 -14.18 16.90 8.99
C ASN A 595 -13.39 16.84 10.31
N SER A 596 -13.36 15.70 10.98
CA SER A 596 -12.60 15.54 12.23
C SER A 596 -11.10 15.43 12.04
N LEU A 597 -10.65 14.91 10.90
CA LEU A 597 -9.26 14.69 10.52
C LEU A 597 -9.12 14.93 9.01
N LEU A 598 -7.95 15.38 8.57
CA LEU A 598 -7.73 15.92 7.22
C LEU A 598 -6.51 15.30 6.50
N ILE A 599 -5.38 15.10 7.17
CA ILE A 599 -4.06 14.91 6.54
C ILE A 599 -3.45 13.57 6.97
N SER A 600 -3.11 12.71 6.00
CA SER A 600 -2.48 11.41 6.24
C SER A 600 -1.62 10.95 5.03
N PRO A 601 -0.28 11.16 5.04
CA PRO A 601 0.58 10.71 3.95
C PRO A 601 0.70 9.17 3.89
N MET A 602 -0.08 8.58 2.98
CA MET A 602 -0.14 7.14 2.69
C MET A 602 0.99 6.66 1.75
N PRO A 603 1.16 5.35 1.53
CA PRO A 603 2.04 4.82 0.49
C PRO A 603 1.36 4.95 -0.88
N THR A 604 2.04 5.53 -1.87
CA THR A 604 1.43 5.91 -3.16
C THR A 604 1.85 5.04 -4.35
N ALA A 605 2.44 3.85 -4.12
CA ALA A 605 3.01 2.96 -5.14
C ALA A 605 2.32 2.96 -6.52
N SER A 606 1.03 2.64 -6.58
CA SER A 606 0.31 2.60 -7.86
C SER A 606 0.03 3.98 -8.45
N THR A 607 -0.33 4.97 -7.63
CA THR A 607 -0.71 6.31 -8.10
C THR A 607 0.49 7.16 -8.51
N ALA A 608 1.60 7.08 -7.76
CA ALA A 608 2.87 7.69 -8.14
C ALA A 608 3.47 7.03 -9.39
N GLN A 609 3.38 5.70 -9.54
CA GLN A 609 3.75 5.04 -10.80
C GLN A 609 2.93 5.55 -12.00
N ILE A 610 1.62 5.80 -11.82
CA ILE A 610 0.75 6.35 -12.86
C ILE A 610 1.18 7.76 -13.25
N LEU A 611 1.35 8.68 -12.29
CA LEU A 611 1.70 10.08 -12.59
C LEU A 611 3.15 10.23 -13.09
N GLY A 612 4.07 9.37 -12.61
CA GLY A 612 5.49 9.36 -12.96
C GLY A 612 6.44 9.80 -11.85
N ASN A 613 5.95 9.91 -10.61
CA ASN A 613 6.63 10.51 -9.46
C ASN A 613 7.28 9.44 -8.56
N ASN A 614 8.17 9.83 -7.64
CA ASN A 614 8.61 9.00 -6.52
C ASN A 614 7.49 8.82 -5.48
N GLU A 615 7.59 7.76 -4.66
CA GLU A 615 6.54 7.41 -3.71
C GLU A 615 6.47 8.35 -2.50
N SER A 616 5.26 8.83 -2.21
CA SER A 616 4.90 9.53 -0.97
C SER A 616 5.89 10.62 -0.55
N ILE A 617 6.37 10.52 0.70
CA ILE A 617 7.38 11.35 1.35
C ILE A 617 8.82 10.78 1.27
N GLU A 618 9.04 9.72 0.48
CA GLU A 618 10.31 9.00 0.46
C GLU A 618 11.38 9.68 -0.42
N PRO A 619 12.67 9.57 -0.08
CA PRO A 619 13.77 9.77 -1.02
C PRO A 619 13.76 8.72 -2.15
N TYR A 620 14.57 8.93 -3.20
CA TYR A 620 14.77 7.89 -4.21
C TYR A 620 15.49 6.68 -3.61
N THR A 621 14.92 5.49 -3.77
CA THR A 621 15.49 4.23 -3.26
C THR A 621 16.72 3.77 -4.06
N SER A 622 16.82 4.18 -5.33
CA SER A 622 17.93 3.97 -6.25
C SER A 622 17.82 4.92 -7.45
N ASN A 623 18.95 5.35 -8.04
CA ASN A 623 18.93 6.10 -9.31
C ASN A 623 18.86 5.21 -10.56
N ILE A 624 19.00 3.88 -10.43
CA ILE A 624 18.64 2.93 -11.50
C ILE A 624 17.92 1.72 -10.92
N TYR A 625 16.79 1.33 -11.52
CA TYR A 625 15.99 0.20 -11.07
C TYR A 625 15.40 -0.58 -12.24
N THR A 626 15.21 -1.88 -12.04
CA THR A 626 14.61 -2.77 -13.05
C THR A 626 13.10 -2.87 -12.82
N ARG A 627 12.29 -2.47 -13.80
CA ARG A 627 10.84 -2.70 -13.81
C ARG A 627 10.49 -3.95 -14.61
N ARG A 628 9.75 -4.86 -13.98
CA ARG A 628 9.14 -6.03 -14.61
C ARG A 628 7.77 -5.67 -15.21
N VAL A 629 7.58 -5.95 -16.49
CA VAL A 629 6.29 -5.94 -17.18
C VAL A 629 6.09 -7.27 -17.91
N LEU A 630 4.90 -7.52 -18.47
CA LEU A 630 4.58 -8.80 -19.12
C LEU A 630 5.49 -9.13 -20.32
N SER A 631 6.05 -8.12 -20.98
CA SER A 631 7.00 -8.23 -22.10
C SER A 631 8.48 -8.23 -21.69
N GLY A 632 8.81 -8.22 -20.39
CA GLY A 632 10.17 -8.44 -19.90
C GLY A 632 10.64 -7.48 -18.80
N GLU A 633 11.95 -7.42 -18.62
CA GLU A 633 12.63 -6.56 -17.65
C GLU A 633 13.21 -5.31 -18.33
N PHE A 634 12.88 -4.13 -17.80
CA PHE A 634 13.32 -2.84 -18.33
C PHE A 634 14.14 -2.11 -17.27
N GLN A 635 15.40 -1.79 -17.58
CA GLN A 635 16.19 -0.86 -16.77
C GLN A 635 15.64 0.56 -16.94
N VAL A 636 15.41 1.26 -15.83
CA VAL A 636 14.93 2.63 -15.79
C VAL A 636 15.87 3.44 -14.91
N VAL A 637 16.46 4.49 -15.49
CA VAL A 637 17.27 5.49 -14.77
C VAL A 637 16.32 6.55 -14.19
N ASN A 638 16.68 7.14 -13.05
CA ASN A 638 16.03 8.35 -12.53
C ASN A 638 16.00 9.43 -13.64
N PRO A 639 14.82 9.87 -14.12
CA PRO A 639 14.72 10.73 -15.29
C PRO A 639 15.38 12.11 -15.08
N HIS A 640 15.39 12.60 -13.84
CA HIS A 640 16.01 13.88 -13.48
C HIS A 640 17.54 13.78 -13.56
N LEU A 641 18.14 12.75 -12.94
CA LEU A 641 19.57 12.48 -13.04
C LEU A 641 20.00 12.26 -14.49
N LEU A 642 19.23 11.46 -15.24
CA LEU A 642 19.54 11.17 -16.64
C LEU A 642 19.53 12.45 -17.49
N LYS A 643 18.59 13.37 -17.24
CA LYS A 643 18.57 14.69 -17.85
C LYS A 643 19.82 15.50 -17.48
N ASP A 644 20.12 15.67 -16.21
CA ASP A 644 21.28 16.45 -15.74
C ASP A 644 22.62 15.91 -16.29
N LEU A 645 22.81 14.59 -16.32
CA LEU A 645 24.01 13.98 -16.88
C LEU A 645 24.08 14.13 -18.41
N THR A 646 22.93 14.17 -19.10
CA THR A 646 22.89 14.46 -20.55
C THR A 646 23.20 15.93 -20.84
N GLU A 647 22.61 16.86 -20.10
CA GLU A 647 22.83 18.31 -20.25
C GLU A 647 24.28 18.73 -19.92
N ARG A 648 24.97 17.98 -19.05
CA ARG A 648 26.41 18.16 -18.76
C ARG A 648 27.34 17.36 -19.69
N GLY A 649 26.81 16.60 -20.66
CA GLY A 649 27.61 15.78 -21.58
C GLY A 649 28.29 14.56 -20.94
N LEU A 650 27.88 14.17 -19.73
CA LEU A 650 28.45 13.07 -18.94
C LEU A 650 27.77 11.71 -19.23
N TRP A 651 26.59 11.69 -19.83
CA TRP A 651 25.85 10.44 -20.07
C TRP A 651 26.41 9.61 -21.22
N ASN A 652 26.77 8.36 -20.93
CA ASN A 652 27.17 7.35 -21.90
C ASN A 652 26.91 5.92 -21.34
N GLU A 653 27.13 4.88 -22.15
CA GLU A 653 26.91 3.48 -21.73
C GLU A 653 27.91 3.00 -20.65
N GLU A 654 29.07 3.64 -20.49
CA GLU A 654 30.04 3.29 -19.44
C GLU A 654 29.62 3.86 -18.08
N MET A 655 29.25 5.14 -18.04
CA MET A 655 28.56 5.82 -16.93
C MET A 655 27.36 5.00 -16.43
N LYS A 656 26.49 4.55 -17.34
CA LYS A 656 25.37 3.66 -17.03
C LYS A 656 25.81 2.35 -16.37
N ASN A 657 26.88 1.71 -16.85
CA ASN A 657 27.41 0.47 -16.28
C ASN A 657 28.08 0.68 -14.90
N GLN A 658 28.77 1.81 -14.69
CA GLN A 658 29.29 2.21 -13.37
C GLN A 658 28.14 2.37 -12.35
N ILE A 659 27.06 3.08 -12.73
CA ILE A 659 25.88 3.26 -11.86
C ILE A 659 25.21 1.92 -11.53
N ILE A 660 25.15 0.98 -12.48
CA ILE A 660 24.65 -0.39 -12.23
C ILE A 660 25.52 -1.13 -11.21
N ALA A 661 26.85 -1.12 -11.40
CA ALA A 661 27.81 -1.75 -10.50
C ALA A 661 27.76 -1.15 -9.08
N HIS A 662 27.56 0.17 -8.97
CA HIS A 662 27.32 0.87 -7.70
C HIS A 662 25.87 0.79 -7.20
N ASN A 663 25.04 -0.12 -7.75
CA ASN A 663 23.66 -0.40 -7.33
C ASN A 663 22.75 0.86 -7.30
N GLY A 664 22.96 1.77 -8.26
CA GLY A 664 22.23 3.04 -8.37
C GLY A 664 22.74 4.19 -7.51
N SER A 665 23.86 4.00 -6.82
CA SER A 665 24.66 5.11 -6.29
C SER A 665 25.43 5.82 -7.40
N ILE A 666 25.72 7.11 -7.18
CA ILE A 666 26.62 7.92 -8.01
C ILE A 666 27.81 8.50 -7.20
N GLN A 667 27.89 8.21 -5.90
CA GLN A 667 28.82 8.89 -4.99
C GLN A 667 30.29 8.58 -5.32
N ASN A 668 30.56 7.36 -5.77
CA ASN A 668 31.91 6.85 -6.05
C ASN A 668 32.36 7.09 -7.50
N ILE A 669 31.57 7.76 -8.32
CA ILE A 669 31.87 8.02 -9.74
C ILE A 669 32.63 9.36 -9.84
N PRO A 670 33.92 9.37 -10.23
CA PRO A 670 34.75 10.58 -10.15
C PRO A 670 34.32 11.67 -11.15
N GLU A 671 33.76 11.31 -12.30
CA GLU A 671 33.36 12.23 -13.37
C GLU A 671 32.09 13.04 -13.04
N ILE A 672 31.32 12.63 -12.02
CA ILE A 672 30.10 13.33 -11.58
C ILE A 672 30.46 14.41 -10.55
N PRO A 673 30.10 15.69 -10.77
CA PRO A 673 30.34 16.76 -9.81
C PRO A 673 29.57 16.60 -8.48
N ASP A 674 30.13 17.17 -7.41
CA ASP A 674 29.63 16.96 -6.05
C ASP A 674 28.24 17.55 -5.78
N ASP A 675 27.81 18.57 -6.54
CA ASP A 675 26.45 19.11 -6.45
C ASP A 675 25.39 18.07 -6.85
N LEU A 676 25.63 17.33 -7.94
CA LEU A 676 24.79 16.22 -8.36
C LEU A 676 24.87 15.05 -7.37
N LYS A 677 26.05 14.74 -6.84
CA LYS A 677 26.22 13.69 -5.81
C LYS A 677 25.36 13.97 -4.58
N GLN A 678 25.33 15.21 -4.07
CA GLN A 678 24.44 15.56 -2.96
C GLN A 678 22.96 15.54 -3.37
N LEU A 679 22.62 16.04 -4.56
CA LEU A 679 21.23 16.11 -5.03
C LEU A 679 20.59 14.72 -5.23
N TYR A 680 21.37 13.76 -5.73
CA TYR A 680 20.91 12.40 -6.08
C TYR A 680 21.43 11.30 -5.13
N LYS A 681 21.69 11.63 -3.86
CA LYS A 681 21.83 10.62 -2.80
C LYS A 681 20.61 9.70 -2.78
N THR A 682 20.87 8.39 -2.72
CA THR A 682 19.83 7.38 -2.50
C THR A 682 19.42 7.33 -1.03
N VAL A 683 18.26 6.75 -0.73
CA VAL A 683 17.76 6.56 0.64
C VAL A 683 18.75 5.84 1.58
N TRP A 684 19.67 5.05 1.01
CA TRP A 684 20.71 4.29 1.75
C TRP A 684 21.91 5.15 2.15
N GLU A 685 22.05 6.33 1.54
CA GLU A 685 23.14 7.29 1.73
C GLU A 685 22.67 8.53 2.51
N ILE A 686 21.37 8.60 2.80
CA ILE A 686 20.71 9.64 3.57
C ILE A 686 20.56 9.18 5.03
N SER A 687 20.90 10.08 5.96
CA SER A 687 20.75 9.86 7.39
C SER A 687 19.28 9.61 7.76
N GLN A 688 18.99 8.41 8.26
CA GLN A 688 17.64 8.07 8.75
C GLN A 688 17.23 8.93 9.95
N LYS A 689 18.18 9.51 10.70
CA LYS A 689 17.91 10.51 11.74
C LYS A 689 17.35 11.81 11.13
N THR A 690 17.83 12.21 9.96
CA THR A 690 17.30 13.35 9.20
C THR A 690 15.90 13.04 8.66
N ILE A 691 15.66 11.83 8.15
CA ILE A 691 14.32 11.37 7.74
C ILE A 691 13.32 11.42 8.91
N LEU A 692 13.70 10.88 10.08
CA LEU A 692 12.88 10.92 11.30
C LEU A 692 12.63 12.36 11.80
N LYS A 693 13.63 13.25 11.69
CA LYS A 693 13.43 14.69 11.98
C LYS A 693 12.42 15.31 11.02
N MET A 694 12.63 15.18 9.71
CA MET A 694 11.73 15.75 8.69
C MET A 694 10.30 15.21 8.81
N ALA A 695 10.14 13.96 9.24
CA ALA A 695 8.86 13.35 9.57
C ALA A 695 8.19 13.97 10.80
N ALA A 696 8.95 14.31 11.85
CA ALA A 696 8.45 14.99 13.03
C ALA A 696 8.12 16.46 12.75
N ASP A 697 8.99 17.17 12.02
CA ASP A 697 8.81 18.56 11.58
C ASP A 697 7.47 18.74 10.84
N ARG A 698 7.15 17.86 9.88
CA ARG A 698 5.82 17.86 9.20
C ARG A 698 4.70 17.25 10.04
N GLY A 699 5.03 16.43 11.03
CA GLY A 699 4.07 15.80 11.95
C GLY A 699 3.23 16.80 12.73
N ALA A 700 3.78 17.99 13.00
CA ALA A 700 3.06 19.13 13.58
C ALA A 700 1.87 19.62 12.72
N PHE A 701 1.86 19.31 11.41
CA PHE A 701 0.81 19.69 10.46
C PHE A 701 0.04 18.47 9.92
N ILE A 702 0.19 17.30 10.55
CA ILE A 702 -0.48 16.05 10.18
C ILE A 702 -1.34 15.58 11.36
N ASP A 703 -2.67 15.74 11.25
CA ASP A 703 -3.62 15.38 12.31
C ASP A 703 -3.84 13.86 12.43
N GLN A 704 -3.64 13.09 11.37
CA GLN A 704 -3.51 11.63 11.40
C GLN A 704 -2.04 11.22 11.67
N SER A 705 -1.44 10.32 10.89
CA SER A 705 -0.02 9.93 10.91
C SER A 705 0.55 9.85 9.47
N GLN A 706 1.74 9.28 9.28
CA GLN A 706 2.40 9.11 7.98
C GLN A 706 3.07 7.72 7.85
N SER A 707 3.00 7.10 6.66
CA SER A 707 3.58 5.79 6.37
C SER A 707 5.12 5.84 6.23
N LEU A 708 5.84 5.83 7.35
CA LEU A 708 7.28 6.09 7.37
C LEU A 708 8.13 4.81 7.26
N ASN A 709 8.55 4.43 6.05
CA ASN A 709 9.53 3.34 5.87
C ASN A 709 10.94 3.79 6.29
N ILE A 710 11.68 2.92 6.98
CA ILE A 710 13.05 3.18 7.42
C ILE A 710 14.01 2.25 6.67
N HIS A 711 15.11 2.82 6.17
CA HIS A 711 16.07 2.15 5.30
C HIS A 711 17.45 2.07 5.98
N ILE A 712 17.84 0.87 6.42
CA ILE A 712 19.14 0.63 7.05
C ILE A 712 19.79 -0.55 6.32
N ALA A 713 20.79 -0.27 5.49
CA ALA A 713 21.44 -1.27 4.65
C ALA A 713 21.94 -2.48 5.47
N GLU A 714 22.65 -2.21 6.56
CA GLU A 714 23.18 -3.18 7.52
C GLU A 714 22.55 -2.95 8.90
N PRO A 715 21.43 -3.62 9.24
CA PRO A 715 20.80 -3.49 10.55
C PRO A 715 21.67 -4.11 11.65
N ASN A 716 21.62 -3.54 12.86
CA ASN A 716 22.05 -4.20 14.09
C ASN A 716 21.25 -3.63 15.27
N TYR A 717 21.31 -4.30 16.43
CA TYR A 717 20.55 -3.92 17.63
C TYR A 717 20.78 -2.47 18.07
N GLY A 718 22.02 -1.96 18.01
CA GLY A 718 22.34 -0.58 18.38
C GLY A 718 21.74 0.44 17.41
N LYS A 719 21.93 0.24 16.09
CA LYS A 719 21.35 1.09 15.04
C LYS A 719 19.82 1.15 15.16
N LEU A 720 19.16 -0.01 15.22
CA LEU A 720 17.70 -0.08 15.31
C LEU A 720 17.15 0.48 16.63
N THR A 721 17.81 0.23 17.76
CA THR A 721 17.44 0.83 19.05
C THR A 721 17.52 2.35 18.99
N SER A 722 18.67 2.91 18.57
CA SER A 722 18.86 4.36 18.50
C SER A 722 17.86 5.05 17.54
N MET A 723 17.51 4.37 16.45
CA MET A 723 16.55 4.84 15.44
C MET A 723 15.13 4.92 16.02
N HIS A 724 14.63 3.84 16.63
CA HIS A 724 13.29 3.82 17.24
C HIS A 724 13.18 4.77 18.44
N PHE A 725 14.20 4.82 19.31
CA PHE A 725 14.21 5.74 20.44
C PHE A 725 14.27 7.20 20.01
N TYR A 726 14.95 7.52 18.91
CA TYR A 726 14.90 8.86 18.33
C TYR A 726 13.50 9.18 17.77
N GLY A 727 12.90 8.27 17.00
CA GLY A 727 11.52 8.46 16.49
C GLY A 727 10.49 8.68 17.60
N TRP A 728 10.57 7.89 18.67
CA TRP A 728 9.75 8.05 19.88
C TRP A 728 9.98 9.41 20.56
N LYS A 729 11.24 9.80 20.81
CA LYS A 729 11.58 11.05 21.52
C LYS A 729 11.31 12.32 20.68
N GLN A 730 11.32 12.21 19.36
CA GLN A 730 10.78 13.24 18.46
C GLN A 730 9.24 13.30 18.48
N GLY A 731 8.57 12.42 19.23
CA GLY A 731 7.11 12.40 19.38
C GLY A 731 6.36 11.87 18.16
N LEU A 732 6.99 11.06 17.30
CA LEU A 732 6.28 10.48 16.15
C LEU A 732 5.06 9.66 16.62
N LYS A 733 4.05 9.59 15.75
CA LYS A 733 2.90 8.68 15.91
C LYS A 733 3.23 7.30 15.37
N THR A 734 3.67 7.25 14.12
CA THR A 734 4.30 6.08 13.49
C THR A 734 5.81 6.29 13.47
N GLY A 735 6.55 5.49 14.25
CA GLY A 735 8.01 5.49 14.23
C GLY A 735 8.58 4.73 13.04
N MET A 736 7.91 3.64 12.63
CA MET A 736 8.30 2.84 11.48
C MET A 736 7.09 2.11 10.88
N TYR A 737 6.94 2.18 9.56
CA TYR A 737 6.12 1.28 8.76
C TYR A 737 6.92 -0.01 8.50
N TYR A 738 7.53 -0.20 7.33
CA TYR A 738 8.51 -1.28 7.12
C TYR A 738 9.94 -0.86 7.49
N LEU A 739 10.70 -1.82 8.03
CA LEU A 739 12.16 -1.80 7.89
C LEU A 739 12.54 -2.32 6.50
N ARG A 740 13.46 -1.62 5.83
CA ARG A 740 14.10 -2.02 4.57
C ARG A 740 15.59 -2.18 4.79
N THR A 741 16.13 -3.31 4.34
CA THR A 741 17.54 -3.71 4.51
C THR A 741 18.16 -4.06 3.16
N LYS A 742 19.50 -4.15 3.09
CA LYS A 742 20.19 -4.75 1.94
C LYS A 742 20.56 -6.20 2.28
N PRO A 743 20.62 -7.13 1.29
CA PRO A 743 21.11 -8.48 1.52
C PRO A 743 22.56 -8.47 2.02
N ALA A 744 22.89 -9.32 3.00
CA ALA A 744 24.25 -9.43 3.56
C ALA A 744 25.29 -9.95 2.54
N ALA A 745 24.85 -10.56 1.44
CA ALA A 745 25.67 -10.89 0.29
C ALA A 745 24.95 -10.44 -0.98
N ASN A 746 25.60 -9.60 -1.79
CA ASN A 746 25.10 -9.24 -3.11
C ASN A 746 25.29 -10.42 -4.07
N PRO A 747 24.27 -10.81 -4.86
CA PRO A 747 24.50 -11.73 -5.99
C PRO A 747 25.49 -11.07 -6.97
N ILE A 748 26.41 -11.87 -7.52
CA ILE A 748 27.43 -11.37 -8.45
C ILE A 748 26.72 -10.74 -9.65
N GLN A 749 26.84 -9.42 -9.81
CA GLN A 749 26.30 -8.73 -10.98
C GLN A 749 27.10 -9.13 -12.22
N PHE A 750 26.42 -9.76 -13.19
CA PHE A 750 26.98 -10.08 -14.50
C PHE A 750 26.89 -8.87 -15.44
N THR A 751 27.69 -7.84 -15.17
CA THR A 751 27.96 -6.76 -16.13
C THR A 751 28.74 -7.32 -17.32
N LEU A 752 28.30 -7.04 -18.54
CA LEU A 752 28.80 -7.70 -19.77
C LEU A 752 30.27 -7.39 -20.15
N ASN A 753 30.95 -6.48 -19.46
CA ASN A 753 32.40 -6.25 -19.57
C ASN A 753 32.97 -5.82 -18.22
N LYS A 754 33.51 -6.75 -17.43
CA LYS A 754 34.15 -6.42 -16.13
C LYS A 754 35.45 -5.63 -16.29
N GLU A 755 36.22 -5.91 -17.33
CA GLU A 755 37.54 -5.30 -17.58
C GLU A 755 37.46 -3.78 -17.76
N LYS A 756 36.42 -3.27 -18.43
CA LYS A 756 36.20 -1.83 -18.55
C LYS A 756 35.73 -1.18 -17.25
N ALA A 757 34.79 -1.81 -16.55
CA ALA A 757 34.27 -1.29 -15.28
C ALA A 757 35.34 -1.19 -14.17
N ALA A 758 36.43 -1.95 -14.27
CA ALA A 758 37.57 -1.86 -13.34
C ALA A 758 38.60 -0.77 -13.73
N GLY A 759 38.69 -0.40 -15.02
CA GLY A 759 39.76 0.45 -15.55
C GLY A 759 39.78 1.91 -15.07
N ALA A 760 38.72 2.38 -14.40
CA ALA A 760 38.64 3.73 -13.83
C ALA A 760 39.25 3.86 -12.41
N GLY A 761 39.73 2.76 -11.81
CA GLY A 761 40.13 2.73 -10.40
C GLY A 761 41.64 2.86 -10.09
N GLU A 762 42.54 2.56 -11.04
CA GLU A 762 43.98 2.44 -10.76
C GLU A 762 44.79 3.49 -11.53
N GLY A 763 45.12 4.59 -10.83
CA GLY A 763 45.85 5.73 -11.42
C GLY A 763 46.96 6.34 -10.54
N VAL A 764 47.24 5.80 -9.35
CA VAL A 764 48.31 6.30 -8.47
C VAL A 764 48.94 5.16 -7.65
N GLN A 765 50.15 4.72 -8.00
CA GLN A 765 51.31 4.59 -7.09
C GLN A 765 52.54 3.93 -7.75
N GLY A 766 53.73 4.32 -7.27
CA GLY A 766 54.86 3.39 -7.07
C GLY A 766 55.61 2.88 -8.30
N GLY A 767 56.43 3.73 -8.93
CA GLY A 767 57.53 3.23 -9.76
C GLY A 767 58.64 2.62 -8.88
N GLY A 768 58.82 1.30 -8.94
CA GLY A 768 60.06 0.63 -8.52
C GLY A 768 60.97 0.44 -9.73
N GLY A 769 62.28 0.66 -9.57
CA GLY A 769 63.23 0.63 -10.69
C GLY A 769 64.49 -0.19 -10.42
N GLU A 770 65.09 -0.71 -11.49
CA GLU A 770 66.39 -1.38 -11.55
C GLU A 770 66.97 -1.20 -12.97
N GLY A 771 68.26 -0.81 -13.07
CA GLY A 771 69.09 -0.83 -14.30
C GLY A 771 68.71 0.09 -15.49
N GLU A 772 69.63 0.61 -16.31
CA GLU A 772 71.11 0.62 -16.28
C GLU A 772 71.66 1.84 -17.07
N GLU A 773 72.74 2.43 -16.53
CA GLU A 773 73.88 3.10 -17.18
C GLU A 773 73.80 4.29 -18.20
N GLN A 774 74.89 5.11 -18.15
CA GLN A 774 75.41 6.08 -19.14
C GLN A 774 74.62 7.40 -19.42
N GLY A 775 75.31 8.55 -19.53
CA GLY A 775 74.63 9.84 -19.83
C GLY A 775 75.47 11.11 -20.07
N SER A 776 76.38 11.50 -19.16
CA SER A 776 77.27 12.70 -19.21
C SER A 776 76.62 14.12 -19.11
N HIS A 777 77.39 15.07 -18.54
CA HIS A 777 77.18 16.54 -18.45
C HIS A 777 75.89 17.06 -17.74
N GLY A 778 75.87 18.19 -17.01
CA GLY A 778 76.94 19.08 -16.54
C GLY A 778 76.42 20.48 -16.11
N VAL A 779 77.20 21.21 -15.29
CA VAL A 779 77.07 22.64 -14.91
C VAL A 779 76.05 23.03 -13.81
N LEU A 780 76.53 23.78 -12.80
CA LEU A 780 75.79 24.59 -11.81
C LEU A 780 75.91 26.09 -12.19
N PRO A 781 74.94 26.96 -11.82
CA PRO A 781 75.00 27.76 -10.58
C PRO A 781 73.62 27.81 -9.85
N GLY A 782 73.42 28.47 -8.70
CA GLY A 782 74.28 29.29 -7.81
C GLY A 782 73.44 30.22 -6.90
N GLU A 783 74.09 30.87 -5.92
CA GLU A 783 73.55 31.73 -4.84
C GLU A 783 72.63 32.91 -5.25
N GLN A 784 71.81 33.57 -4.40
CA GLN A 784 71.61 33.67 -2.93
C GLN A 784 70.09 33.99 -2.65
N GLY A 785 69.49 34.15 -1.46
CA GLY A 785 69.91 34.14 -0.04
C GLY A 785 69.42 35.38 0.75
N GLY A 786 68.77 35.24 1.94
CA GLY A 786 68.37 36.38 2.79
C GLY A 786 67.42 36.09 3.97
N VAL A 787 67.62 36.78 5.11
CA VAL A 787 66.90 36.71 6.42
C VAL A 787 66.93 38.13 7.06
N PRO A 788 65.85 38.69 7.64
CA PRO A 788 65.80 38.88 9.11
C PRO A 788 64.41 38.97 9.83
N ASP A 789 64.35 38.34 11.00
CA ASP A 789 63.90 38.80 12.34
C ASP A 789 62.68 39.73 12.63
N VAL A 790 61.81 39.19 13.51
CA VAL A 790 61.34 39.74 14.82
C VAL A 790 60.73 41.14 14.94
N TRP A 791 59.51 41.20 15.53
CA TRP A 791 59.16 42.12 16.63
C TRP A 791 58.20 41.45 17.63
N LEU A 792 58.04 42.03 18.83
CA LEU A 792 57.40 41.45 20.03
C LEU A 792 56.54 42.51 20.77
N LEU A 793 55.89 42.11 21.89
CA LEU A 793 55.16 42.93 22.91
C LEU A 793 53.64 43.14 22.67
N ARG A 794 52.74 43.19 23.69
CA ARG A 794 52.72 42.58 25.06
C ARG A 794 51.32 42.74 25.74
N ASP A 795 51.18 42.10 26.92
CA ASP A 795 50.41 42.49 28.13
C ASP A 795 49.08 41.80 28.55
N HIS A 796 49.01 41.57 29.88
CA HIS A 796 48.01 40.89 30.74
C HIS A 796 47.89 41.70 32.06
N PRO A 797 46.77 41.68 32.84
CA PRO A 797 46.52 40.66 33.90
C PRO A 797 45.01 40.38 34.20
N GLY A 798 44.57 39.58 35.20
CA GLY A 798 45.28 38.56 36.00
C GLY A 798 45.18 38.61 37.55
N ILE A 799 44.02 38.35 38.17
CA ILE A 799 43.80 38.19 39.65
C ILE A 799 42.86 36.97 39.90
N GLN A 800 43.33 35.79 40.37
CA GLN A 800 43.56 35.31 41.78
C GLN A 800 42.28 34.93 42.56
N HIS A 801 42.19 33.90 43.44
CA HIS A 801 43.02 32.75 43.92
C HIS A 801 42.06 31.63 44.48
N SER A 802 42.40 30.38 44.88
CA SER A 802 43.39 29.90 45.89
C SER A 802 43.66 28.36 45.92
N HIS A 803 44.62 27.92 46.74
CA HIS A 803 45.20 26.56 46.99
C HIS A 803 44.24 25.52 47.68
N CYS A 804 44.39 24.17 47.70
CA CYS A 804 45.50 23.17 47.89
C CYS A 804 46.02 23.00 49.34
N PRO A 805 46.62 21.85 49.79
CA PRO A 805 46.51 20.40 49.42
C PRO A 805 46.54 19.41 50.67
N TRP A 806 46.63 18.06 50.51
CA TRP A 806 47.49 17.11 51.32
C TRP A 806 47.25 15.57 51.12
N LEU A 807 48.34 14.77 51.26
CA LEU A 807 48.51 13.35 51.70
C LEU A 807 48.20 12.11 50.80
N GLU A 808 48.79 10.97 51.20
CA GLU A 808 49.02 9.70 50.48
C GLU A 808 48.73 8.45 51.38
N LEU A 809 49.00 7.24 50.83
CA LEU A 809 49.36 5.94 51.47
C LEU A 809 48.28 4.91 51.92
N LEU A 810 48.46 3.71 51.35
CA LEU A 810 48.29 2.33 51.88
C LEU A 810 46.93 1.80 52.41
N GLY A 811 46.56 0.62 51.90
CA GLY A 811 45.58 -0.33 52.47
C GLY A 811 45.69 -1.70 51.76
N GLN A 812 45.53 -2.81 52.50
CA GLN A 812 45.62 -4.19 51.99
C GLN A 812 44.30 -4.94 52.17
N GLU A 813 43.99 -5.87 51.24
CA GLU A 813 43.38 -7.22 51.38
C GLU A 813 42.96 -7.67 49.96
N HIS A 814 43.36 -8.84 49.45
CA HIS A 814 42.78 -10.18 49.65
C HIS A 814 41.28 -10.26 49.26
N LEU A 815 40.80 -11.24 48.47
CA LEU A 815 41.33 -12.58 48.13
C LEU A 815 40.85 -13.04 46.72
N GLU A 816 41.23 -14.26 46.31
CA GLU A 816 40.72 -15.05 45.15
C GLU A 816 41.08 -14.55 43.73
N GLU A 817 41.56 -15.36 42.77
CA GLU A 817 41.98 -16.77 42.78
C GLU A 817 43.23 -16.99 41.88
N ARG A 818 44.06 -17.97 42.25
CA ARG A 818 45.00 -18.68 41.36
C ARG A 818 45.01 -20.15 41.77
N GLU A 819 44.91 -21.05 40.81
CA GLU A 819 45.53 -22.37 40.89
C GLU A 819 46.56 -22.52 39.77
N ASP A 820 47.58 -23.34 40.02
CA ASP A 820 48.88 -23.23 39.35
C ASP A 820 49.08 -24.14 38.13
N ALA A 821 50.06 -23.78 37.31
CA ALA A 821 50.61 -24.62 36.25
C ALA A 821 51.93 -25.28 36.68
N GLY A 822 51.98 -26.62 36.66
CA GLY A 822 53.18 -27.43 36.91
C GLY A 822 52.89 -28.92 36.70
N ALA A 823 52.99 -29.48 35.49
CA ALA A 823 54.20 -29.81 34.73
C ALA A 823 55.07 -30.92 35.38
N GLY A 824 55.12 -32.12 34.78
CA GLY A 824 55.80 -33.27 35.40
C GLY A 824 55.94 -34.58 34.59
N GLY A 825 56.20 -34.54 33.27
CA GLY A 825 56.51 -35.72 32.44
C GLY A 825 55.32 -36.66 32.12
N GLY A 826 55.44 -37.65 31.23
CA GLY A 826 56.54 -37.93 30.28
C GLY A 826 56.50 -39.34 29.66
N TRP A 827 56.77 -39.41 28.34
CA TRP A 827 57.17 -40.59 27.51
C TRP A 827 56.12 -41.55 26.88
N CYS A 828 56.46 -41.95 25.64
CA CYS A 828 56.01 -43.09 24.80
C CYS A 828 54.56 -43.14 24.24
N GLY A 829 54.41 -43.18 22.89
CA GLY A 829 53.12 -43.60 22.27
C GLY A 829 52.76 -43.23 20.81
N PHE A 830 53.68 -43.12 19.84
CA PHE A 830 53.31 -43.17 18.39
C PHE A 830 52.90 -44.62 17.98
N PRO A 831 52.19 -44.91 16.85
CA PRO A 831 52.08 -44.12 15.60
C PRO A 831 50.62 -44.04 14.98
N VAL A 832 50.24 -43.02 14.16
CA VAL A 832 50.15 -42.98 12.65
C VAL A 832 48.97 -43.81 12.05
N HIS A 833 48.15 -43.42 11.03
CA HIS A 833 48.31 -42.48 9.88
C HIS A 833 46.99 -41.97 9.24
N ARG A 834 47.05 -40.75 8.64
CA ARG A 834 46.55 -40.31 7.29
C ARG A 834 45.05 -40.15 6.93
N ASP A 835 44.88 -39.34 5.88
CA ASP A 835 43.68 -38.68 5.34
C ASP A 835 43.07 -39.39 4.10
N GLY A 836 41.81 -39.12 3.74
CA GLY A 836 41.24 -39.66 2.48
C GLY A 836 39.75 -39.41 2.15
N VAL A 837 39.40 -38.19 1.72
CA VAL A 837 38.52 -37.86 0.56
C VAL A 837 37.27 -38.75 0.22
N SER A 838 36.07 -38.13 0.32
CA SER A 838 34.87 -38.28 -0.57
C SER A 838 33.77 -39.38 -0.43
N ILE A 839 32.52 -38.92 -0.70
CA ILE A 839 31.37 -39.58 -1.38
C ILE A 839 30.36 -40.50 -0.60
N ALA A 840 29.10 -40.01 -0.55
CA ALA A 840 27.76 -40.62 -0.71
C ALA A 840 27.28 -41.95 -0.03
N LEU A 841 26.20 -41.80 0.75
CA LEU A 841 24.88 -42.50 0.70
C LEU A 841 24.73 -44.06 0.70
N VAL A 842 23.95 -44.53 1.71
CA VAL A 842 22.84 -45.54 1.68
C VAL A 842 23.10 -47.05 1.96
N ALA A 843 22.21 -47.60 2.83
CA ALA A 843 21.90 -49.02 3.17
C ALA A 843 22.98 -49.88 3.89
N GLY A 844 22.65 -50.83 4.80
CA GLY A 844 21.39 -51.15 5.49
C GLY A 844 21.21 -52.62 5.94
N LEU A 845 21.08 -52.89 7.26
CA LEU A 845 20.62 -54.17 7.91
C LEU A 845 21.53 -55.42 7.71
N PRO A 846 21.30 -56.63 8.34
CA PRO A 846 20.21 -57.12 9.24
C PRO A 846 20.63 -57.94 10.52
N ARG A 847 19.63 -58.57 11.22
CA ARG A 847 19.69 -59.76 12.16
C ARG A 847 20.18 -59.54 13.63
N ASP A 848 19.82 -60.34 14.67
CA ASP A 848 18.80 -61.43 14.84
C ASP A 848 18.33 -61.70 16.33
N PHE A 849 17.06 -62.11 16.48
CA PHE A 849 16.31 -63.02 17.41
C PHE A 849 16.59 -63.41 18.92
N SER A 850 15.47 -63.52 19.67
CA SER A 850 15.02 -64.55 20.69
C SER A 850 15.23 -64.44 22.24
N ALA A 851 14.15 -64.60 23.05
CA ALA A 851 13.92 -65.70 24.05
C ALA A 851 12.87 -65.47 25.22
N LEU A 852 11.86 -66.36 25.34
CA LEU A 852 11.11 -66.82 26.56
C LEU A 852 9.99 -65.94 27.25
N CYS A 853 9.57 -66.33 28.48
CA CYS A 853 8.22 -66.16 29.13
C CYS A 853 8.33 -65.77 30.65
N GLY A 854 7.31 -65.68 31.54
CA GLY A 854 5.86 -66.04 31.61
C GLY A 854 5.25 -65.67 33.02
N LEU A 855 4.06 -66.10 33.51
CA LEU A 855 2.99 -66.97 32.96
C LEU A 855 1.49 -66.65 33.39
N PRO A 856 0.88 -67.05 34.56
CA PRO A 856 -0.54 -67.54 34.53
C PRO A 856 -1.56 -67.32 35.73
N TRP A 857 -2.81 -67.81 35.52
CA TRP A 857 -3.95 -68.24 36.42
C TRP A 857 -5.22 -67.36 36.69
N ASN A 858 -6.39 -68.05 36.71
CA ASN A 858 -7.83 -67.64 36.77
C ASN A 858 -8.70 -68.95 36.92
N PRO A 859 -10.06 -69.12 36.74
CA PRO A 859 -11.29 -68.27 36.69
C PRO A 859 -12.39 -68.78 37.71
N ALA A 860 -13.75 -68.87 37.59
CA ALA A 860 -14.87 -68.58 36.63
C ALA A 860 -16.28 -68.62 37.33
N GLY A 861 -17.36 -68.14 36.68
CA GLY A 861 -18.80 -68.50 36.90
C GLY A 861 -19.66 -67.50 37.73
N GLY A 862 -21.00 -67.35 37.60
CA GLY A 862 -22.05 -67.90 36.70
C GLY A 862 -23.45 -67.91 37.41
N THR A 863 -24.66 -68.04 36.82
CA THR A 863 -25.21 -67.96 35.43
C THR A 863 -26.77 -68.06 35.46
N GLY A 864 -27.54 -67.33 34.62
CA GLY A 864 -29.01 -67.48 34.40
C GLY A 864 -29.63 -66.27 33.64
N ASP A 865 -30.23 -66.43 32.45
CA ASP A 865 -31.67 -66.74 32.18
C ASP A 865 -32.62 -65.53 32.48
N ARG A 866 -33.61 -65.05 31.68
CA ARG A 866 -34.32 -65.33 30.38
C ARG A 866 -35.09 -64.03 29.97
N GLU A 867 -35.82 -63.74 28.86
CA GLU A 867 -36.12 -64.19 27.47
C GLU A 867 -37.01 -63.06 26.81
N VAL A 868 -37.42 -62.93 25.53
CA VAL A 868 -37.09 -63.44 24.16
C VAL A 868 -37.84 -62.57 23.08
N LEU A 869 -37.59 -62.77 21.77
CA LEU A 869 -38.30 -62.24 20.56
C LEU A 869 -38.16 -60.72 20.22
N VAL A 870 -37.59 -60.23 19.09
CA VAL A 870 -37.10 -60.80 17.78
C VAL A 870 -38.27 -61.18 16.84
N PRO A 871 -38.35 -60.83 15.51
CA PRO A 871 -37.35 -60.99 14.41
C PRO A 871 -37.08 -59.78 13.45
N LEU A 872 -35.85 -59.55 12.95
CA LEU A 872 -35.14 -60.02 11.71
C LEU A 872 -35.46 -59.25 10.39
N THR A 873 -34.53 -59.01 9.43
CA THR A 873 -33.14 -59.50 9.12
C THR A 873 -32.18 -58.34 8.71
N GLY A 874 -30.86 -58.50 8.50
CA GLY A 874 -29.97 -59.61 8.91
C GLY A 874 -28.77 -60.07 8.02
N LEU A 875 -28.15 -59.27 7.13
CA LEU A 875 -27.00 -59.73 6.29
C LEU A 875 -25.82 -58.73 6.17
N SER A 876 -24.52 -59.08 6.15
CA SER A 876 -23.77 -60.17 6.84
C SER A 876 -22.22 -60.02 6.71
N TRP A 877 -21.50 -60.21 7.85
CA TRP A 877 -20.24 -60.99 8.04
C TRP A 877 -18.96 -60.83 7.17
N ALA A 878 -17.80 -60.65 7.84
CA ALA A 878 -16.53 -61.43 7.67
C ALA A 878 -15.43 -60.98 8.68
N LEU A 879 -14.30 -61.72 8.82
CA LEU A 879 -13.29 -61.55 9.89
C LEU A 879 -11.84 -62.02 9.50
N GLN A 880 -10.83 -61.57 10.30
CA GLN A 880 -9.44 -62.09 10.51
C GLN A 880 -8.22 -61.67 9.62
N THR A 881 -7.12 -61.36 10.34
CA THR A 881 -5.64 -61.43 10.01
C THR A 881 -5.03 -60.61 8.84
N VAL A 882 -4.05 -59.67 8.96
CA VAL A 882 -2.67 -59.62 9.60
C VAL A 882 -1.54 -60.06 8.63
N PRO A 883 -0.33 -59.42 8.49
CA PRO A 883 0.23 -58.12 8.96
C PRO A 883 1.10 -57.27 7.95
N CYS A 884 1.67 -56.14 8.43
CA CYS A 884 3.08 -55.69 8.28
C CYS A 884 3.56 -54.55 7.33
N SER A 885 4.59 -53.82 7.83
CA SER A 885 5.70 -53.09 7.15
C SER A 885 5.60 -51.61 6.64
N HIS A 886 6.18 -50.71 7.45
CA HIS A 886 7.30 -49.77 7.15
C HIS A 886 7.26 -48.62 6.10
N GLN A 887 7.41 -47.40 6.65
CA GLN A 887 8.35 -46.30 6.29
C GLN A 887 8.24 -45.44 5.01
N ARG A 888 8.33 -44.12 5.29
CA ARG A 888 8.95 -43.00 4.52
C ARG A 888 8.29 -42.56 3.21
N LEU A 889 8.51 -41.36 2.66
CA LEU A 889 8.97 -40.00 3.06
C LEU A 889 9.38 -39.36 1.72
N LEU A 890 8.64 -38.37 1.22
CA LEU A 890 8.93 -37.73 -0.07
C LEU A 890 9.23 -36.24 0.12
N LEU A 891 10.52 -35.91 0.20
CA LEU A 891 11.04 -34.56 0.10
C LEU A 891 11.04 -34.12 -1.36
N VAL A 892 10.52 -32.93 -1.66
CA VAL A 892 10.85 -32.20 -2.89
C VAL A 892 11.86 -31.12 -2.53
N CYS A 893 13.11 -31.33 -2.95
CA CYS A 893 14.20 -30.38 -2.77
C CYS A 893 14.78 -30.07 -4.14
N GLN A 894 14.75 -28.80 -4.57
CA GLN A 894 15.36 -28.37 -5.82
C GLN A 894 16.78 -27.86 -5.59
N ARG A 895 17.72 -28.42 -6.36
CA ARG A 895 19.01 -27.78 -6.66
C ARG A 895 19.42 -28.08 -8.10
N GLU A 896 19.80 -27.01 -8.78
CA GLU A 896 20.91 -26.91 -9.75
C GLU A 896 21.90 -28.10 -9.77
N GLN A 897 22.52 -28.50 -10.89
CA GLN A 897 23.04 -27.66 -12.00
C GLN A 897 23.41 -28.49 -13.28
N HIS A 898 23.87 -27.78 -14.33
CA HIS A 898 24.53 -28.16 -15.60
C HIS A 898 24.88 -29.62 -15.98
N THR A 899 24.75 -29.92 -17.30
CA THR A 899 25.85 -30.46 -18.14
C THR A 899 25.62 -30.25 -19.64
N TRP A 900 26.65 -30.44 -20.48
CA TRP A 900 26.67 -30.21 -21.94
C TRP A 900 27.50 -31.32 -22.66
N LEU A 901 27.25 -31.54 -23.96
CA LEU A 901 28.11 -32.17 -25.00
C LEU A 901 28.36 -33.71 -25.06
N VAL A 902 27.89 -34.33 -26.18
CA VAL A 902 28.65 -35.20 -27.14
C VAL A 902 29.07 -36.64 -26.69
N PRO A 903 29.26 -37.68 -27.57
CA PRO A 903 29.25 -37.77 -29.06
C PRO A 903 28.31 -38.83 -29.74
N PHE A 904 28.09 -38.66 -31.06
CA PHE A 904 28.10 -39.58 -32.26
C PHE A 904 27.98 -41.15 -32.16
N PRO A 905 27.75 -41.92 -33.28
CA PRO A 905 27.56 -41.58 -34.71
C PRO A 905 26.42 -42.32 -35.52
N TRP A 906 26.18 -41.88 -36.78
CA TRP A 906 25.85 -42.62 -38.04
C TRP A 906 24.75 -43.74 -38.03
N LEU A 907 23.76 -43.79 -38.93
CA LEU A 907 23.85 -43.93 -40.41
C LEU A 907 22.43 -43.81 -41.06
N GLY A 908 22.32 -43.54 -42.37
CA GLY A 908 21.12 -43.92 -43.16
C GLY A 908 20.44 -42.85 -44.06
N ALA A 909 20.84 -42.83 -45.33
CA ALA A 909 20.13 -42.23 -46.49
C ALA A 909 20.55 -43.03 -47.75
N PRO A 910 20.03 -42.83 -48.99
CA PRO A 910 19.01 -41.87 -49.47
C PRO A 910 17.93 -42.48 -50.41
N GLN A 911 17.06 -41.64 -51.01
CA GLN A 911 16.69 -41.72 -52.45
C GLN A 911 15.97 -40.45 -52.96
N GLY A 912 16.11 -40.13 -54.26
CA GLY A 912 15.37 -39.08 -55.00
C GLY A 912 14.39 -39.69 -56.02
N ARG A 913 13.79 -39.00 -57.00
CA ARG A 913 14.02 -37.66 -57.61
C ARG A 913 12.76 -37.16 -58.38
N CYS A 914 12.57 -35.83 -58.53
CA CYS A 914 11.85 -35.09 -59.62
C CYS A 914 10.37 -35.50 -59.96
N VAL A 915 9.57 -34.90 -60.87
CA VAL A 915 9.66 -33.85 -61.94
C VAL A 915 8.41 -32.91 -61.88
N GLN A 916 8.24 -31.95 -62.81
CA GLN A 916 7.29 -30.81 -62.82
C GLN A 916 5.94 -31.01 -63.58
N CYS A 917 5.02 -30.03 -63.45
CA CYS A 917 3.99 -29.53 -64.40
C CYS A 917 2.60 -30.23 -64.64
N LEU A 918 1.51 -29.51 -64.26
CA LEU A 918 0.37 -28.93 -65.04
C LEU A 918 -0.28 -29.67 -66.27
N PRO A 919 -1.53 -29.35 -66.73
CA PRO A 919 -2.70 -28.65 -66.12
C PRO A 919 -4.13 -29.23 -66.44
N GLY A 920 -5.21 -28.62 -65.90
CA GLY A 920 -6.63 -28.74 -66.36
C GLY A 920 -7.57 -29.59 -65.47
N HIS A 921 -8.92 -29.41 -65.40
CA HIS A 921 -9.86 -28.51 -66.13
C HIS A 921 -11.25 -28.47 -65.41
N ARG A 922 -12.06 -27.39 -65.58
CA ARG A 922 -13.55 -27.28 -65.34
C ARG A 922 -14.08 -27.22 -63.87
N ASP A 923 -15.20 -26.56 -63.50
CA ASP A 923 -16.12 -25.60 -64.18
C ASP A 923 -16.91 -24.65 -63.20
N SER A 924 -17.26 -23.45 -63.69
CA SER A 924 -18.43 -22.54 -63.47
C SER A 924 -19.23 -22.35 -62.14
N CYS A 925 -18.99 -21.20 -61.47
CA CYS A 925 -19.87 -20.03 -61.15
C CYS A 925 -21.45 -20.04 -61.05
N VAL A 926 -21.96 -19.19 -60.13
CA VAL A 926 -23.35 -18.59 -59.92
C VAL A 926 -24.56 -19.55 -59.68
N LEU A 927 -25.77 -19.17 -59.21
CA LEU A 927 -26.50 -17.87 -59.05
C LEU A 927 -27.49 -17.80 -57.83
N LEU A 928 -28.10 -16.62 -57.63
CA LEU A 928 -29.00 -16.12 -56.57
C LEU A 928 -30.40 -16.80 -56.33
N ALA A 929 -30.77 -16.89 -55.04
CA ALA A 929 -32.00 -16.40 -54.37
C ALA A 929 -33.43 -17.02 -54.55
N HIS A 930 -34.24 -16.73 -53.50
CA HIS A 930 -35.69 -16.46 -53.44
C HIS A 930 -36.72 -17.56 -53.05
N LEU A 931 -37.81 -17.10 -52.37
CA LEU A 931 -39.10 -17.76 -52.02
C LEU A 931 -39.03 -18.79 -50.85
N GLN A 932 -40.03 -18.98 -49.97
CA GLN A 932 -41.26 -18.21 -49.65
C GLN A 932 -41.77 -18.57 -48.23
N CYS A 933 -42.58 -17.71 -47.60
CA CYS A 933 -43.40 -18.11 -46.44
C CYS A 933 -44.68 -18.84 -46.88
N PRO A 934 -45.28 -19.66 -46.00
CA PRO A 934 -46.74 -19.68 -45.92
C PRO A 934 -47.27 -19.54 -44.48
N HIS A 935 -48.34 -18.76 -44.34
CA HIS A 935 -49.25 -18.78 -43.20
C HIS A 935 -50.68 -18.70 -43.75
N PRO A 936 -51.56 -19.63 -43.37
CA PRO A 936 -52.91 -19.27 -42.89
C PRO A 936 -53.07 -19.73 -41.41
N ALA A 937 -53.96 -19.19 -40.55
CA ALA A 937 -55.43 -19.11 -40.60
C ALA A 937 -56.11 -20.50 -40.54
N ARG A 938 -57.22 -20.76 -39.83
CA ARG A 938 -58.17 -19.89 -39.09
C ARG A 938 -59.12 -20.82 -38.27
N ALA A 939 -59.66 -20.40 -37.11
CA ALA A 939 -61.06 -20.69 -36.68
C ALA A 939 -61.37 -20.27 -35.21
N SER A 940 -62.65 -19.97 -34.99
CA SER A 940 -63.48 -19.88 -33.76
C SER A 940 -63.05 -20.72 -32.53
N SER A 941 -63.45 -20.38 -31.29
CA SER A 941 -64.76 -19.85 -30.89
C SER A 941 -64.78 -18.95 -29.64
N SER A 942 -65.98 -18.61 -29.16
CA SER A 942 -66.30 -17.52 -28.20
C SER A 942 -67.00 -18.03 -26.93
N LEU A 943 -66.94 -17.24 -25.83
CA LEU A 943 -67.81 -17.30 -24.63
C LEU A 943 -67.65 -18.59 -23.77
N SER A 944 -67.99 -18.66 -22.46
CA SER A 944 -68.28 -17.66 -21.39
C SER A 944 -68.40 -18.39 -20.04
N LEU A 945 -68.32 -17.67 -18.90
CA LEU A 945 -68.58 -18.15 -17.51
C LEU A 945 -67.52 -19.17 -17.00
N SER A 946 -67.20 -19.35 -15.71
CA SER A 946 -67.70 -18.87 -14.40
C SER A 946 -66.47 -18.52 -13.50
N LEU A 947 -66.48 -17.71 -12.43
CA LEU A 947 -67.14 -17.85 -11.11
C LEU A 947 -66.97 -19.30 -10.53
N LEU A 948 -66.48 -19.58 -9.32
CA LEU A 948 -66.46 -18.82 -8.06
C LEU A 948 -65.42 -19.38 -7.04
N TRP A 949 -65.36 -18.75 -5.86
CA TRP A 949 -64.74 -19.24 -4.60
C TRP A 949 -65.45 -20.52 -4.08
N PRO A 950 -64.82 -21.41 -3.27
CA PRO A 950 -64.69 -21.21 -1.80
C PRO A 950 -63.29 -21.61 -1.26
N PHE A 951 -62.77 -21.20 -0.10
CA PHE A 951 -63.28 -21.00 1.28
C PHE A 951 -63.43 -22.30 2.09
N GLN A 952 -63.07 -22.25 3.40
CA GLN A 952 -63.22 -23.28 4.45
C GLN A 952 -62.20 -24.46 4.44
N ASN A 953 -61.83 -25.08 5.58
CA ASN A 953 -61.67 -24.62 6.99
C ASN A 953 -60.93 -25.71 7.83
N ALA A 954 -60.83 -25.51 9.15
CA ALA A 954 -60.75 -26.55 10.20
C ALA A 954 -59.41 -27.31 10.43
N PHE A 955 -59.04 -27.71 11.66
CA PHE A 955 -59.43 -27.22 13.01
C PHE A 955 -58.34 -27.59 14.04
N GLY A 956 -58.20 -26.80 15.12
CA GLY A 956 -57.28 -27.10 16.23
C GLY A 956 -57.40 -26.07 17.36
N ARG A 957 -58.44 -26.16 18.20
CA ARG A 957 -58.74 -25.19 19.27
C ARG A 957 -58.75 -25.81 20.67
N SER A 958 -58.07 -25.14 21.59
CA SER A 958 -58.42 -25.03 23.03
C SER A 958 -57.95 -23.66 23.52
N ARG A 959 -58.77 -22.61 23.38
CA ARG A 959 -59.76 -22.13 24.38
C ARG A 959 -59.15 -21.74 25.73
N TRP A 960 -59.22 -20.44 26.06
CA TRP A 960 -60.24 -19.90 26.97
C TRP A 960 -60.67 -18.49 26.48
N VAL A 961 -61.65 -17.84 27.14
CA VAL A 961 -62.55 -16.83 26.54
C VAL A 961 -62.64 -15.52 27.34
N GLU A 962 -63.11 -14.49 26.64
CA GLU A 962 -63.21 -13.05 26.88
C GLU A 962 -63.99 -12.56 28.13
N GLY A 963 -63.77 -11.27 28.47
CA GLY A 963 -64.85 -10.36 28.93
C GLY A 963 -64.50 -9.41 30.09
N VAL A 964 -65.10 -8.22 30.30
CA VAL A 964 -65.94 -7.29 29.49
C VAL A 964 -65.81 -5.86 30.13
N VAL A 965 -66.40 -4.80 29.54
CA VAL A 965 -66.97 -3.56 30.16
C VAL A 965 -66.28 -2.18 29.91
N LEU A 966 -67.10 -1.25 29.41
CA LEU A 966 -67.10 0.24 29.43
C LEU A 966 -68.57 0.67 29.77
N PRO A 967 -69.02 1.96 29.90
CA PRO A 967 -68.37 3.29 29.81
C PRO A 967 -68.81 4.34 30.90
N GLY A 968 -68.43 5.63 30.74
CA GLY A 968 -69.15 6.84 31.26
C GLY A 968 -68.31 7.87 32.04
N LEU A 969 -68.64 9.17 32.15
CA LEU A 969 -69.61 10.07 31.45
C LEU A 969 -69.39 11.57 31.87
N PHE A 970 -69.92 12.56 31.12
CA PHE A 970 -69.97 14.05 31.36
C PHE A 970 -68.66 14.89 31.36
N SER A 971 -68.59 16.22 31.07
CA SER A 971 -69.38 17.12 30.16
C SER A 971 -68.83 18.58 30.07
N LEU A 972 -69.03 19.24 28.91
CA LEU A 972 -69.27 20.70 28.65
C LEU A 972 -68.26 21.80 29.10
N SER A 973 -67.71 22.58 28.15
CA SER A 973 -68.17 23.97 27.81
C SER A 973 -67.21 24.80 26.92
N TRP A 974 -67.76 25.81 26.23
CA TRP A 974 -67.20 26.92 25.40
C TRP A 974 -68.11 28.17 25.65
N PRO A 975 -67.88 29.43 25.18
CA PRO A 975 -67.14 29.87 23.96
C PRO A 975 -66.31 31.20 24.12
N GLY A 976 -65.81 31.80 23.02
CA GLY A 976 -65.34 33.21 23.04
C GLY A 976 -64.59 33.79 21.80
N GLN A 977 -65.28 34.60 21.00
CA GLN A 977 -64.79 35.66 20.06
C GLN A 977 -65.87 36.78 20.05
N PRO A 978 -65.68 38.03 19.51
CA PRO A 978 -64.69 38.50 18.51
C PRO A 978 -64.11 39.95 18.66
N GLY A 979 -63.17 40.31 17.77
CA GLY A 979 -63.10 41.64 17.08
C GLY A 979 -62.40 42.86 17.72
N VAL A 980 -62.18 44.01 17.03
CA VAL A 980 -61.89 44.36 15.60
C VAL A 980 -61.71 45.92 15.42
N LEU A 981 -61.16 46.41 14.28
CA LEU A 981 -60.92 47.83 13.85
C LEU A 981 -59.72 48.56 14.54
N GLN A 982 -59.05 49.61 14.02
CA GLN A 982 -59.18 50.56 12.85
C GLN A 982 -57.74 51.14 12.55
N TRP A 983 -57.31 51.76 11.43
CA TRP A 983 -57.79 52.02 10.06
C TRP A 983 -56.65 52.58 9.13
N GLY A 984 -56.97 52.97 7.87
CA GLY A 984 -56.10 53.74 6.93
C GLY A 984 -55.63 52.93 5.72
N GLN A 985 -56.24 53.02 4.52
CA GLN A 985 -56.12 54.04 3.43
C GLN A 985 -54.73 54.08 2.75
N GLU A 986 -54.59 54.06 1.41
CA GLU A 986 -55.55 54.04 0.28
C GLU A 986 -54.91 53.47 -1.03
N ARG A 987 -55.73 52.88 -1.95
CA ARG A 987 -55.60 52.72 -3.44
C ARG A 987 -54.26 52.18 -4.05
N GLN A 988 -54.16 51.41 -5.15
CA GLN A 988 -55.00 50.71 -6.16
C GLN A 988 -54.01 49.91 -7.08
N SER A 989 -54.31 48.97 -8.02
CA SER A 989 -55.43 48.06 -8.35
C SER A 989 -54.98 47.05 -9.46
N CYS A 990 -55.88 46.22 -10.01
CA CYS A 990 -55.77 45.45 -11.29
C CYS A 990 -54.90 44.15 -11.38
N CYS A 991 -55.49 43.01 -10.97
CA CYS A 991 -55.95 41.85 -11.79
C CYS A 991 -55.16 41.30 -13.03
N PRO A 992 -55.37 40.02 -13.46
CA PRO A 992 -55.69 38.78 -12.69
C PRO A 992 -55.22 37.39 -13.28
N ALA A 993 -55.47 36.30 -12.51
CA ALA A 993 -56.09 34.98 -12.93
C ALA A 993 -55.29 33.66 -13.19
N PHE A 994 -56.04 32.54 -13.00
CA PHE A 994 -55.83 31.07 -13.25
C PHE A 994 -54.85 30.28 -12.32
N TYR A 995 -55.25 29.26 -11.53
CA TYR A 995 -55.84 27.89 -11.74
C TYR A 995 -54.81 26.83 -12.23
N SER A 996 -54.77 25.55 -11.82
CA SER A 996 -55.53 24.70 -10.85
C SER A 996 -54.65 23.50 -10.37
N ALA A 997 -54.71 22.98 -9.14
CA ALA A 997 -55.61 21.95 -8.55
C ALA A 997 -55.36 20.44 -8.86
N LEU A 998 -55.00 19.68 -7.80
CA LEU A 998 -55.42 18.31 -7.38
C LEU A 998 -55.17 17.02 -8.22
N ASN A 999 -54.67 16.00 -7.46
CA ASN A 999 -55.10 14.58 -7.38
C ASN A 999 -54.41 13.41 -8.15
N SER A 1000 -54.52 12.24 -7.47
CA SER A 1000 -54.44 10.83 -7.91
C SER A 1000 -53.11 10.20 -8.37
N LEU A 1001 -52.64 9.26 -7.52
CA LEU A 1001 -52.29 7.85 -7.83
C LEU A 1001 -51.78 7.49 -9.25
N ILE A 1002 -50.51 7.07 -9.31
CA ILE A 1002 -50.05 5.75 -9.78
C ILE A 1002 -48.83 5.35 -8.92
#